data_AF-A0A165XN43-F1
#
_entry.id   AF-A0A165XN43-F1
#
_cell.length_a   1.000
_cell.length_b   1.000
_cell.length_c   1.000
_cell.angle_alpha   90.00
_cell.angle_beta   90.00
_cell.angle_gamma   90.00
#
_symmetry.space_group_name_H-M   'P 1'
#
loop_
_entity.id
_entity.type
_entity.pdbx_description
1 polymer ?
#
loop_
_entity_poly.entity_id
_entity_poly.type
_entity_poly.pdbx_seq_one_letter_code
_entity_poly.pdbx_strand_id
1 'polypeptide(L)'
;MNSLPGPRPTLAGLPDDIICELFKALETLDAPHGPLYRRSSRLAHLEFEHGQRGPSLGWIKLTHICRRLRNIGIGYLPALWGRVVCVFPNAHAWKTILARSRSAPLVLDIRDPGLRAAISWPLPAHALARARAISDIIHSEHPLSRRWWTDATLPSLEFIELSNDSELGTHRPSHCTGHICAPKLLTYTISGGFVPFHAQSLRSLLVGHQVLWTKLLDSLRSCPLLETLIVFNTCEPSDLTPVVVEVPVLLPCLKYFELVLPSDDSVCKLIDSLCIPLTTKVQCLYCRSPAVFRQLLSHRQLRNKPAFSDMLRVSAMRCPTAGTRSLSLVVAEFRTRESTSYKDFLIRNACADFRLVMREEPGVVDAADLAGMIEDAFSPSAALDIRVLAFHEDLDRIDSVSPIPNSLDGRERFGAALQAFAGVTILYVQRQSIQILELLRISLERVEIGSNVDALFPELQTIVLDITTERLKESQWRVVTDLLSFRWTGGRPLERLVLMGTHLCHMSPDRNPGVTKLRISLGPVKWARLPTCGEANGDLLVKYPTFYATPDSPNDIICELFKALATIDAPRGLPLRRSLNPAYLEFEYGKPSPSLGWIILTHICRRLRNIGIGYLPALWGRVVCVFPSAHAWKTTLARSRSAPLVLDTRDAGVRAVMSWPLPAHAMVRARSIRGVVHPQQPVGHQWWSDANLPSCKFLDLSYDYGIGSRAGSRRLELTGHISAPVLVNYEIRGGFIPFHAQSLQCLSVSYSVVWTMLLDCLQSCPLLESLTVLDTCESSEPESAPEKATATALPRLKRISLSEPSDDSVCKLLDHLIIPLEAKVDGPWCRSPTVFRHLLTLRKLRSDPASHDMLRVSATRCPTDGTRYLSLAVSEYWRGEETPYIWLAFTELGLSRREQPGDTAELVGLLEDAFSPSAALDIRVLVFHDRDNCGRIVGVGSLPNSPDGLERLGVALRAFAGVVLLHVQRQSIPVLELLRASLERAEEADSNTEALFPELQTIVLNIVAERLEESQWRVVMDILAHRKASGRPVARLVLMGTHLCHMSPDRDPGVTKLRIAIGPAKKLVGEVVDLRGGKRCTCGKYC
;
A
#
# COMPACT_ATOMS: atom_id res chain seq x y z
N MET A 1 18.17 -69.67 -13.92
CA MET A 1 19.05 -69.25 -12.81
C MET A 1 18.40 -68.02 -12.16
N ASN A 2 18.22 -68.02 -10.84
CA ASN A 2 17.55 -66.91 -10.14
C ASN A 2 18.59 -65.88 -9.70
N SER A 3 18.47 -64.63 -10.17
CA SER A 3 19.26 -63.51 -9.67
C SER A 3 18.71 -63.04 -8.31
N LEU A 4 19.53 -63.14 -7.27
CA LEU A 4 19.18 -62.64 -5.94
C LEU A 4 19.08 -61.09 -5.95
N PRO A 5 18.05 -60.50 -5.32
CA PRO A 5 17.92 -59.05 -5.26
C PRO A 5 19.03 -58.42 -4.38
N GLY A 6 19.62 -57.34 -4.87
CA GLY A 6 20.73 -56.66 -4.20
C GLY A 6 20.36 -56.07 -2.83
N PRO A 7 21.32 -55.97 -1.89
CA PRO A 7 21.08 -55.45 -0.54
C PRO A 7 20.63 -53.98 -0.59
N ARG A 8 19.39 -53.71 -0.14
CA ARG A 8 18.78 -52.38 -0.20
C ARG A 8 19.63 -51.34 0.56
N PRO A 9 19.84 -50.13 0.01
CA PRO A 9 20.65 -49.09 0.65
C PRO A 9 20.04 -48.63 1.99
N THR A 10 20.87 -48.55 3.04
CA THR A 10 20.37 -48.54 4.43
C THR A 10 20.57 -47.23 5.20
N LEU A 11 20.03 -47.24 6.43
CA LEU A 11 20.37 -46.40 7.58
C LEU A 11 21.85 -46.51 8.05
N ALA A 12 22.75 -47.13 7.28
CA ALA A 12 24.12 -47.42 7.72
C ALA A 12 25.24 -47.19 6.69
N GLY A 13 25.15 -47.78 5.49
CA GLY A 13 26.35 -48.01 4.66
C GLY A 13 27.09 -46.74 4.22
N LEU A 14 26.35 -45.81 3.60
CA LEU A 14 26.89 -44.80 2.69
C LEU A 14 27.61 -43.62 3.45
N PRO A 15 28.20 -42.62 2.76
CA PRO A 15 29.38 -41.84 3.22
C PRO A 15 29.10 -40.83 4.33
N ASP A 16 30.05 -40.05 4.83
CA ASP A 16 29.74 -38.81 5.59
C ASP A 16 29.28 -37.70 4.62
N ASP A 17 28.41 -38.15 3.68
CA ASP A 17 27.63 -37.42 2.71
C ASP A 17 26.12 -37.81 2.79
N ILE A 18 25.07 -37.18 3.41
CA ILE A 18 24.44 -35.82 3.64
C ILE A 18 24.00 -35.24 5.15
N ILE A 19 24.58 -34.56 6.23
CA ILE A 19 25.61 -34.59 7.44
C ILE A 19 27.01 -33.75 7.50
N CYS A 20 28.01 -33.73 6.57
CA CYS A 20 29.04 -32.68 6.22
C CYS A 20 28.75 -31.41 5.30
N GLU A 21 28.33 -31.38 4.01
CA GLU A 21 28.13 -30.12 3.21
C GLU A 21 26.88 -29.23 3.49
N LEU A 22 25.63 -29.62 3.14
CA LEU A 22 24.51 -28.67 2.95
C LEU A 22 23.46 -28.30 4.06
N PHE A 23 23.29 -28.97 5.22
CA PHE A 23 22.39 -28.70 6.37
C PHE A 23 22.85 -27.53 7.26
N LYS A 24 21.99 -26.63 7.71
CA LYS A 24 21.30 -25.70 6.85
C LYS A 24 20.09 -26.31 6.13
N ALA A 25 18.96 -26.31 6.83
CA ALA A 25 17.61 -26.67 6.36
C ALA A 25 16.54 -26.69 7.46
N LEU A 26 16.92 -26.90 8.72
CA LEU A 26 16.20 -27.83 9.59
C LEU A 26 15.38 -27.25 10.75
N GLU A 27 15.13 -25.96 10.72
CA GLU A 27 14.19 -25.31 11.63
C GLU A 27 12.76 -25.35 11.09
N THR A 28 12.57 -25.97 9.92
CA THR A 28 11.42 -25.78 9.01
C THR A 28 10.23 -26.74 9.16
N LEU A 29 10.39 -28.07 9.01
CA LEU A 29 9.28 -29.04 8.78
C LEU A 29 9.07 -30.18 9.82
N ASP A 30 9.78 -31.33 9.86
CA ASP A 30 9.92 -32.06 11.16
C ASP A 30 10.93 -31.32 12.02
N ALA A 31 10.44 -30.21 12.52
CA ALA A 31 11.22 -29.17 13.09
C ALA A 31 10.69 -28.79 14.47
N PRO A 32 11.53 -28.13 15.25
CA PRO A 32 11.47 -28.35 16.68
C PRO A 32 10.37 -27.60 17.47
N HIS A 33 9.04 -27.59 17.19
CA HIS A 33 8.06 -26.69 17.87
C HIS A 33 8.17 -26.63 19.42
N GLY A 34 7.71 -25.57 20.09
CA GLY A 34 8.10 -25.26 21.48
C GLY A 34 7.35 -25.99 22.59
N PRO A 35 7.93 -26.14 23.81
CA PRO A 35 7.14 -26.53 24.96
C PRO A 35 6.22 -25.34 25.22
N LEU A 36 4.94 -25.55 24.91
CA LEU A 36 3.96 -24.47 24.78
C LEU A 36 3.76 -23.77 26.12
N TYR A 37 4.04 -22.47 26.16
CA TYR A 37 3.82 -21.67 27.36
C TYR A 37 2.33 -21.30 27.46
N ARG A 38 1.48 -22.32 27.69
CA ARG A 38 0.01 -22.20 27.79
C ARG A 38 -0.39 -21.48 29.07
N ARG A 39 -0.09 -20.18 29.13
CA ARG A 39 -0.75 -19.19 29.99
C ARG A 39 -2.28 -19.36 29.89
N SER A 40 -3.00 -19.06 30.98
CA SER A 40 -4.45 -19.25 31.14
C SER A 40 -5.34 -18.28 30.33
N SER A 41 -4.85 -17.79 29.18
CA SER A 41 -5.56 -16.83 28.34
C SER A 41 -6.74 -17.46 27.60
N ARG A 42 -7.91 -16.81 27.62
CA ARG A 42 -9.08 -17.14 26.78
C ARG A 42 -8.83 -17.01 25.27
N LEU A 43 -7.65 -16.54 24.83
CA LEU A 43 -7.16 -16.54 23.44
C LEU A 43 -6.86 -17.95 22.91
N ALA A 44 -7.66 -18.94 23.35
CA ALA A 44 -7.46 -20.36 23.18
C ALA A 44 -8.71 -21.06 22.58
N HIS A 45 -9.15 -20.68 21.37
CA HIS A 45 -10.14 -21.48 20.63
C HIS A 45 -10.08 -21.44 19.07
N LEU A 46 -9.48 -20.43 18.44
CA LEU A 46 -9.36 -20.32 16.97
C LEU A 46 -7.96 -20.71 16.48
N GLU A 47 -7.13 -19.72 16.10
CA GLU A 47 -5.70 -19.90 15.72
C GLU A 47 -4.93 -20.74 16.75
N PHE A 48 -5.33 -20.64 18.03
CA PHE A 48 -5.12 -21.57 19.13
C PHE A 48 -4.55 -22.95 18.77
N GLU A 49 -5.23 -23.70 17.91
CA GLU A 49 -4.74 -24.99 17.41
C GLU A 49 -4.98 -25.19 15.90
N HIS A 50 -5.77 -24.33 15.22
CA HIS A 50 -5.71 -24.17 13.75
C HIS A 50 -4.28 -23.82 13.29
N GLY A 51 -3.58 -23.03 14.11
CA GLY A 51 -2.28 -22.44 13.85
C GLY A 51 -1.28 -22.68 14.99
N GLN A 52 -1.35 -23.81 15.70
CA GLN A 52 -0.28 -24.22 16.61
C GLN A 52 -0.08 -25.75 16.68
N ARG A 53 1.09 -26.22 17.16
CA ARG A 53 1.56 -27.63 17.03
C ARG A 53 1.96 -28.22 18.39
N GLY A 54 2.19 -29.53 18.44
CA GLY A 54 2.86 -30.15 19.59
C GLY A 54 4.39 -29.88 19.59
N PRO A 55 5.05 -29.69 20.75
CA PRO A 55 6.50 -29.55 20.87
C PRO A 55 7.31 -30.62 20.13
N SER A 56 8.49 -30.27 19.62
CA SER A 56 9.36 -31.20 18.90
C SER A 56 10.84 -30.88 19.15
N LEU A 57 11.68 -31.90 19.25
CA LEU A 57 13.14 -31.74 19.13
C LEU A 57 13.56 -31.42 17.68
N GLY A 58 12.64 -31.62 16.74
CA GLY A 58 12.82 -31.59 15.29
C GLY A 58 13.95 -32.50 14.83
N TRP A 59 14.51 -32.17 13.68
CA TRP A 59 15.59 -32.88 13.01
C TRP A 59 16.63 -33.58 13.89
N ILE A 60 17.11 -32.95 14.96
CA ILE A 60 18.14 -33.56 15.81
C ILE A 60 17.70 -34.75 16.66
N LYS A 61 16.43 -35.15 16.58
CA LYS A 61 16.03 -36.55 16.82
C LYS A 61 17.01 -37.51 16.09
N LEU A 62 17.49 -37.14 14.89
CA LEU A 62 18.56 -37.79 14.14
C LEU A 62 19.86 -38.02 14.94
N THR A 63 20.25 -37.08 15.80
CA THR A 63 21.43 -37.23 16.69
C THR A 63 21.24 -38.27 17.79
N HIS A 64 20.02 -38.77 17.97
CA HIS A 64 19.69 -39.90 18.85
C HIS A 64 19.49 -41.22 18.07
N ILE A 65 19.42 -41.22 16.73
CA ILE A 65 19.13 -42.43 15.93
C ILE A 65 20.33 -43.39 15.87
N CYS A 66 21.57 -42.91 15.72
CA CYS A 66 22.76 -43.77 15.87
C CYS A 66 24.04 -42.98 16.22
N ARG A 67 25.10 -43.68 16.67
CA ARG A 67 26.37 -43.07 17.09
C ARG A 67 27.04 -42.23 16.00
N ARG A 68 27.07 -42.70 14.74
CA ARG A 68 27.68 -41.95 13.61
C ARG A 68 26.91 -40.66 13.34
N LEU A 69 25.57 -40.71 13.33
CA LEU A 69 24.70 -39.53 13.25
C LEU A 69 24.88 -38.58 14.44
N ARG A 70 25.07 -39.09 15.65
CA ARG A 70 25.37 -38.29 16.85
C ARG A 70 26.73 -37.60 16.77
N ASN A 71 27.75 -38.29 16.29
CA ASN A 71 29.11 -37.76 16.18
C ASN A 71 29.20 -36.66 15.12
N ILE A 72 28.69 -36.90 13.91
CA ILE A 72 28.60 -35.87 12.86
C ILE A 72 27.70 -34.75 13.37
N GLY A 73 26.59 -35.13 13.97
CA GLY A 73 25.69 -34.27 14.74
C GLY A 73 26.29 -33.59 15.96
N ILE A 74 27.56 -33.76 16.37
CA ILE A 74 28.17 -33.06 17.52
C ILE A 74 29.60 -32.51 17.29
N GLY A 75 30.55 -33.31 16.80
CA GLY A 75 31.95 -33.19 17.25
C GLY A 75 33.04 -32.57 16.36
N TYR A 76 32.79 -32.24 15.09
CA TYR A 76 33.88 -32.01 14.10
C TYR A 76 34.59 -30.64 14.14
N LEU A 77 34.29 -29.68 13.23
CA LEU A 77 35.17 -28.51 12.96
C LEU A 77 34.75 -27.22 13.76
N PRO A 78 34.87 -25.95 13.29
CA PRO A 78 34.48 -24.78 14.11
C PRO A 78 33.18 -24.00 13.78
N ALA A 79 32.42 -24.27 12.69
CA ALA A 79 31.38 -23.33 12.19
C ALA A 79 29.87 -23.74 11.90
N LEU A 80 29.36 -24.97 12.18
CA LEU A 80 27.93 -25.43 12.41
C LEU A 80 27.79 -26.56 13.56
N TRP A 81 27.43 -26.74 14.92
CA TRP A 81 26.99 -26.28 16.38
C TRP A 81 26.95 -24.94 17.33
N GLY A 82 27.44 -23.67 17.13
CA GLY A 82 27.00 -22.21 17.26
C GLY A 82 26.69 -21.29 16.00
N ARG A 83 25.46 -21.15 15.46
CA ARG A 83 24.99 -20.16 14.46
C ARG A 83 23.70 -19.48 14.98
N VAL A 84 22.62 -20.27 15.19
CA VAL A 84 21.28 -19.83 15.64
C VAL A 84 20.73 -20.70 16.83
N VAL A 85 20.70 -20.20 18.09
CA VAL A 85 20.77 -21.04 19.33
C VAL A 85 19.57 -21.13 20.24
N CYS A 86 18.58 -20.26 20.19
CA CYS A 86 17.37 -20.55 20.93
C CYS A 86 16.82 -21.81 20.27
N VAL A 87 16.40 -22.81 21.04
CA VAL A 87 15.62 -22.71 22.27
C VAL A 87 16.27 -23.18 23.59
N PHE A 88 16.12 -24.46 23.97
CA PHE A 88 15.34 -24.88 25.16
C PHE A 88 15.31 -23.93 26.36
N PRO A 89 14.12 -23.64 26.95
CA PRO A 89 13.93 -22.88 28.19
C PRO A 89 14.53 -23.52 29.45
N ASN A 90 15.84 -23.71 29.48
CA ASN A 90 16.49 -24.45 30.54
C ASN A 90 17.99 -24.14 30.59
N ALA A 91 18.49 -23.69 31.73
CA ALA A 91 19.89 -23.30 31.91
C ALA A 91 20.89 -24.44 31.61
N HIS A 92 20.55 -25.70 31.88
CA HIS A 92 21.42 -26.84 31.54
C HIS A 92 21.47 -27.08 30.02
N ALA A 93 20.34 -27.00 29.32
CA ALA A 93 20.32 -27.05 27.86
C ALA A 93 20.89 -25.78 27.21
N TRP A 94 20.89 -24.63 27.90
CA TRP A 94 21.64 -23.46 27.49
C TRP A 94 23.14 -23.75 27.50
N LYS A 95 23.69 -24.11 28.66
CA LYS A 95 25.12 -24.45 28.85
C LYS A 95 25.56 -25.59 27.95
N THR A 96 24.79 -26.68 27.86
CA THR A 96 25.10 -27.85 27.03
C THR A 96 25.25 -27.46 25.56
N ILE A 97 24.35 -26.63 25.06
CA ILE A 97 24.38 -26.28 23.65
C ILE A 97 25.41 -25.18 23.39
N LEU A 98 25.54 -24.16 24.23
CA LEU A 98 26.63 -23.18 24.16
C LEU A 98 28.01 -23.85 24.17
N ALA A 99 28.19 -24.90 24.97
CA ALA A 99 29.42 -25.70 24.99
C ALA A 99 29.65 -26.46 23.68
N ARG A 100 28.60 -27.11 23.13
CA ARG A 100 28.68 -27.67 21.76
C ARG A 100 28.99 -26.58 20.74
N SER A 101 28.54 -25.35 21.01
CA SER A 101 28.73 -24.16 20.18
C SER A 101 30.14 -23.60 20.10
N ARG A 102 31.11 -23.99 20.95
CA ARG A 102 32.53 -23.67 20.72
C ARG A 102 32.77 -22.17 20.41
N SER A 103 33.44 -21.85 19.30
CA SER A 103 33.77 -20.50 18.81
C SER A 103 32.81 -19.97 17.75
N ALA A 104 31.72 -20.68 17.48
CA ALA A 104 30.58 -20.11 16.83
C ALA A 104 29.38 -19.98 17.85
N PRO A 105 28.33 -19.18 17.60
CA PRO A 105 27.48 -18.51 18.59
C PRO A 105 25.95 -18.61 18.27
N LEU A 106 25.11 -17.57 18.35
CA LEU A 106 23.68 -17.70 18.72
C LEU A 106 22.62 -16.89 17.91
N VAL A 107 21.31 -17.13 18.18
CA VAL A 107 20.00 -16.44 17.84
C VAL A 107 19.01 -16.71 18.99
N LEU A 108 18.04 -15.84 19.32
CA LEU A 108 17.86 -15.35 20.69
C LEU A 108 16.41 -15.01 21.21
N ASP A 109 15.34 -15.58 20.64
CA ASP A 109 13.94 -15.09 20.77
C ASP A 109 13.23 -15.12 22.16
N ILE A 110 13.54 -14.25 23.13
CA ILE A 110 12.91 -14.02 24.49
C ILE A 110 11.35 -13.87 24.59
N ARG A 111 10.60 -14.12 23.52
CA ARG A 111 9.35 -13.43 23.20
C ARG A 111 8.24 -13.44 24.29
N ASP A 112 7.57 -14.54 24.60
CA ASP A 112 6.69 -14.75 25.79
C ASP A 112 7.53 -15.22 27.02
N PRO A 113 7.04 -15.34 28.29
CA PRO A 113 7.95 -15.51 29.42
C PRO A 113 8.71 -16.83 29.50
N GLY A 114 8.39 -17.85 28.70
CA GLY A 114 8.91 -19.23 28.80
C GLY A 114 10.40 -19.46 29.09
N LEU A 115 11.34 -18.56 28.78
CA LEU A 115 12.72 -18.61 29.31
C LEU A 115 13.21 -17.28 29.85
N ARG A 116 12.53 -16.15 29.61
CA ARG A 116 12.69 -14.96 30.47
C ARG A 116 12.45 -15.30 31.93
N ALA A 117 11.57 -16.28 32.15
CA ALA A 117 11.28 -16.96 33.41
C ALA A 117 12.28 -18.05 33.81
N ALA A 118 13.25 -18.46 32.97
CA ALA A 118 14.14 -19.60 33.24
C ALA A 118 15.64 -19.38 32.93
N ILE A 119 16.06 -18.19 32.52
CA ILE A 119 17.47 -17.74 32.50
C ILE A 119 17.57 -16.50 33.39
N SER A 120 18.44 -16.60 34.40
CA SER A 120 18.88 -15.48 35.24
C SER A 120 19.89 -14.58 34.50
N TRP A 121 20.05 -13.35 34.98
CA TRP A 121 20.72 -12.25 34.26
C TRP A 121 21.92 -11.70 35.05
N PRO A 122 22.90 -11.04 34.41
CA PRO A 122 22.99 -10.74 32.97
C PRO A 122 23.40 -11.93 32.08
N LEU A 123 23.21 -11.78 30.78
CA LEU A 123 23.64 -12.73 29.75
C LEU A 123 25.19 -12.74 29.65
N PRO A 124 25.86 -13.89 29.41
CA PRO A 124 27.32 -13.94 29.58
C PRO A 124 28.07 -13.06 28.57
N ALA A 125 29.03 -12.24 29.00
CA ALA A 125 29.81 -11.34 28.13
C ALA A 125 30.56 -12.03 26.98
N HIS A 126 31.12 -13.23 27.20
CA HIS A 126 31.70 -14.04 26.12
C HIS A 126 30.62 -14.43 25.10
N ALA A 127 29.41 -14.66 25.62
CA ALA A 127 28.21 -14.87 24.89
C ALA A 127 27.50 -13.57 24.48
N LEU A 128 28.14 -12.39 24.62
CA LEU A 128 27.88 -11.13 23.90
C LEU A 128 28.92 -10.93 22.75
N ALA A 129 30.20 -11.25 23.00
CA ALA A 129 31.31 -10.93 22.10
C ALA A 129 31.36 -11.65 20.72
N ARG A 130 31.73 -12.95 20.65
CA ARG A 130 32.03 -13.62 19.35
C ARG A 130 30.84 -14.44 18.82
N ALA A 131 30.13 -13.97 17.79
CA ALA A 131 28.65 -13.96 17.71
C ALA A 131 27.99 -14.44 16.37
N ARG A 132 26.71 -14.92 16.16
CA ARG A 132 26.13 -15.23 14.79
C ARG A 132 24.67 -14.82 14.30
N ALA A 133 23.67 -14.35 15.07
CA ALA A 133 22.62 -13.32 14.72
C ALA A 133 21.56 -13.11 15.85
N ILE A 134 20.93 -11.93 16.11
CA ILE A 134 19.86 -11.78 17.16
C ILE A 134 18.46 -12.02 16.59
N SER A 135 17.51 -12.43 17.45
CA SER A 135 16.04 -12.31 17.33
C SER A 135 15.42 -12.05 18.72
N ASP A 136 14.36 -11.23 18.89
CA ASP A 136 13.37 -11.10 20.03
C ASP A 136 12.32 -9.91 19.95
N ILE A 137 12.18 -8.99 20.95
CA ILE A 137 10.94 -8.22 21.29
C ILE A 137 11.22 -7.05 22.27
N ILE A 138 10.41 -5.97 22.24
CA ILE A 138 10.29 -5.05 23.41
C ILE A 138 9.25 -5.62 24.37
N HIS A 139 9.62 -5.89 25.62
CA HIS A 139 8.70 -6.51 26.58
C HIS A 139 7.75 -5.52 27.28
N SER A 140 7.25 -4.49 26.59
CA SER A 140 6.39 -3.41 27.11
C SER A 140 6.81 -2.73 28.45
N GLU A 141 5.97 -2.63 29.48
CA GLU A 141 6.11 -1.66 30.59
C GLU A 141 6.97 -2.14 31.79
N HIS A 142 8.30 -2.10 31.70
CA HIS A 142 9.13 -1.85 32.92
C HIS A 142 10.57 -1.36 32.68
N PRO A 143 11.10 -0.43 33.51
CA PRO A 143 12.45 0.13 33.39
C PRO A 143 13.64 -0.83 33.46
N LEU A 144 14.61 -0.58 32.56
CA LEU A 144 16.08 -0.77 32.53
C LEU A 144 16.77 -2.05 33.06
N SER A 145 16.11 -2.86 33.88
CA SER A 145 16.73 -3.63 34.97
C SER A 145 17.41 -4.95 34.58
N ARG A 146 17.92 -5.09 33.34
CA ARG A 146 18.59 -6.29 32.79
C ARG A 146 19.83 -6.07 31.91
N ARG A 147 20.16 -4.82 31.53
CA ARG A 147 21.41 -4.35 30.88
C ARG A 147 22.21 -5.41 30.06
N TRP A 148 21.85 -5.63 28.78
CA TRP A 148 22.78 -6.22 27.78
C TRP A 148 23.25 -5.19 26.75
N TRP A 149 22.34 -4.29 26.40
CA TRP A 149 22.51 -3.27 25.37
C TRP A 149 23.63 -2.29 25.71
N THR A 150 23.70 -1.91 26.99
CA THR A 150 24.45 -0.75 27.48
C THR A 150 25.94 -0.88 27.26
N ASP A 151 26.46 0.04 26.47
CA ASP A 151 27.88 0.18 26.14
C ASP A 151 28.47 -1.09 25.48
N ALA A 152 27.60 -1.90 24.85
CA ALA A 152 27.92 -3.21 24.31
C ALA A 152 28.83 -3.14 23.07
N THR A 153 30.11 -3.42 23.28
CA THR A 153 31.09 -3.66 22.21
C THR A 153 31.00 -5.09 21.71
N LEU A 154 30.78 -5.27 20.41
CA LEU A 154 30.55 -6.58 19.80
C LEU A 154 31.48 -6.72 18.55
N PRO A 155 32.83 -6.69 18.69
CA PRO A 155 33.69 -5.90 17.76
C PRO A 155 34.26 -6.59 16.49
N SER A 156 33.71 -7.70 15.99
CA SER A 156 34.33 -8.48 14.88
C SER A 156 33.33 -9.26 13.99
N LEU A 157 32.16 -8.66 13.72
CA LEU A 157 30.86 -9.36 13.80
C LEU A 157 29.99 -9.34 12.52
N GLU A 158 28.65 -9.33 12.59
CA GLU A 158 27.73 -9.21 11.43
C GLU A 158 26.37 -8.47 11.69
N PHE A 159 25.48 -8.79 12.68
CA PHE A 159 23.99 -8.59 12.56
C PHE A 159 23.01 -8.63 13.81
N ILE A 160 21.80 -7.98 13.85
CA ILE A 160 20.73 -8.04 14.95
C ILE A 160 19.23 -8.17 14.47
N GLU A 161 18.20 -8.37 15.34
CA GLU A 161 16.71 -8.13 15.14
C GLU A 161 15.81 -8.04 16.57
N LEU A 162 14.26 -6.53 17.54
CA LEU A 162 13.08 -6.40 18.57
C LEU A 162 11.83 -5.57 18.13
N SER A 163 10.55 -5.92 18.40
CA SER A 163 9.34 -5.00 18.33
C SER A 163 8.06 -5.47 19.10
N ASN A 164 6.79 -5.25 18.60
CA ASN A 164 5.54 -5.23 19.38
C ASN A 164 4.19 -5.97 18.89
N ASP A 165 3.52 -6.83 19.74
CA ASP A 165 2.10 -6.93 20.33
C ASP A 165 1.98 -6.57 22.01
N SER A 166 1.73 -4.63 23.19
CA SER A 166 1.55 -3.09 23.24
C SER A 166 0.81 -2.14 22.22
N GLU A 167 0.51 -2.46 20.95
CA GLU A 167 -0.38 -1.78 19.98
C GLU A 167 -1.86 -1.61 20.37
N LEU A 168 -2.15 -1.66 21.68
CA LEU A 168 -3.17 -0.80 22.28
C LEU A 168 -2.96 0.67 21.90
N GLY A 169 -1.72 1.06 21.60
CA GLY A 169 -1.38 2.20 20.72
C GLY A 169 -0.10 2.93 21.12
N THR A 170 0.04 4.20 20.75
CA THR A 170 1.29 5.03 20.68
C THR A 170 2.16 5.08 21.96
N HIS A 171 3.50 5.25 21.86
CA HIS A 171 4.44 4.96 22.97
C HIS A 171 5.20 6.10 23.69
N ARG A 172 5.44 7.30 23.14
CA ARG A 172 5.97 8.50 23.86
C ARG A 172 7.44 8.41 24.42
N PRO A 173 8.24 9.50 24.40
CA PRO A 173 9.66 9.46 24.78
C PRO A 173 10.00 9.91 26.21
N SER A 174 11.27 9.72 26.59
CA SER A 174 11.96 10.32 27.73
C SER A 174 13.49 10.30 27.49
N HIS A 175 14.32 10.55 28.50
CA HIS A 175 15.78 10.67 28.37
C HIS A 175 16.54 9.68 29.27
N CYS A 176 17.35 8.79 28.67
CA CYS A 176 18.12 7.72 29.33
C CYS A 176 19.28 7.26 28.42
N THR A 177 19.66 5.97 28.42
CA THR A 177 21.11 5.63 28.47
C THR A 177 21.65 4.45 27.65
N GLY A 178 22.77 4.73 26.98
CA GLY A 178 23.64 3.83 26.24
C GLY A 178 24.69 4.63 25.44
N HIS A 179 25.96 4.21 25.35
CA HIS A 179 26.99 4.89 24.54
C HIS A 179 28.31 4.11 24.27
N ILE A 180 28.67 3.94 22.98
CA ILE A 180 30.06 3.70 22.50
C ILE A 180 30.23 4.22 21.07
N CYS A 181 31.48 4.35 20.62
CA CYS A 181 31.90 4.54 19.22
C CYS A 181 32.78 3.36 18.76
N ALA A 182 32.71 2.93 17.49
CA ALA A 182 33.12 1.58 17.10
C ALA A 182 33.48 1.37 15.59
N PRO A 183 34.06 0.21 15.19
CA PRO A 183 34.45 -0.11 13.80
C PRO A 183 33.37 -0.86 12.97
N LYS A 184 33.73 -1.23 11.72
CA LYS A 184 32.96 -1.69 10.53
C LYS A 184 31.74 -2.67 10.61
N LEU A 185 30.84 -2.51 11.58
CA LEU A 185 29.47 -3.06 11.70
C LEU A 185 28.54 -3.13 10.45
N LEU A 186 28.76 -3.93 9.39
CA LEU A 186 27.77 -4.04 8.28
C LEU A 186 26.46 -4.82 8.64
N THR A 187 25.77 -4.49 9.76
CA THR A 187 24.32 -4.57 10.10
C THR A 187 24.01 -4.28 11.59
N TYR A 188 23.66 -3.06 12.03
CA TYR A 188 22.96 -2.84 13.32
C TYR A 188 21.44 -2.80 13.04
N THR A 189 20.67 -3.53 13.85
CA THR A 189 19.21 -3.68 13.72
C THR A 189 18.56 -3.43 15.07
N ILE A 190 17.33 -2.94 15.06
CA ILE A 190 16.55 -2.58 16.24
C ILE A 190 15.06 -2.68 15.87
N SER A 191 14.11 -2.16 16.67
CA SER A 191 12.69 -1.93 16.29
C SER A 191 11.71 -1.66 17.48
N GLY A 192 12.14 -1.65 18.75
CA GLY A 192 11.19 -1.60 19.89
C GLY A 192 11.40 -0.62 21.07
N GLY A 193 12.58 -0.56 21.74
CA GLY A 193 12.71 0.11 23.05
C GLY A 193 13.96 0.98 23.31
N PHE A 194 13.84 2.27 22.96
CA PHE A 194 14.84 3.33 22.67
C PHE A 194 15.88 3.63 23.82
N VAL A 195 17.22 3.48 23.58
CA VAL A 195 18.44 3.84 24.41
C VAL A 195 19.80 4.05 23.59
N PRO A 196 20.64 5.15 23.78
CA PRO A 196 21.62 5.90 22.85
C PRO A 196 23.07 5.45 22.36
N PHE A 197 23.74 6.26 21.47
CA PHE A 197 25.16 6.12 20.96
C PHE A 197 25.77 7.32 20.10
N HIS A 198 27.00 7.16 19.51
CA HIS A 198 27.52 7.83 18.25
C HIS A 198 28.56 6.98 17.40
N ALA A 199 28.73 7.10 16.05
CA ALA A 199 29.55 6.12 15.24
C ALA A 199 30.24 6.54 13.87
N GLN A 200 30.49 5.59 12.90
CA GLN A 200 31.67 5.66 11.97
C GLN A 200 31.73 5.17 10.45
N SER A 201 30.85 4.41 9.73
CA SER A 201 31.25 3.82 8.37
C SER A 201 30.26 3.47 7.17
N LEU A 202 28.99 3.90 7.05
CA LEU A 202 27.81 2.99 7.10
C LEU A 202 27.29 1.95 6.01
N ARG A 203 26.74 0.74 6.40
CA ARG A 203 25.85 -0.27 5.69
C ARG A 203 25.26 -1.63 6.36
N SER A 204 24.21 -1.69 7.23
CA SER A 204 22.92 -2.53 7.25
C SER A 204 21.89 -2.30 8.45
N LEU A 205 20.55 -2.10 8.23
CA LEU A 205 19.50 -1.39 9.08
C LEU A 205 18.10 -1.03 8.43
N LEU A 206 16.95 -1.41 9.01
CA LEU A 206 15.65 -0.71 9.42
C LEU A 206 14.71 -1.07 10.83
N VAL A 207 14.30 0.31 10.81
CA VAL A 207 13.73 1.47 11.66
C VAL A 207 12.20 1.77 11.55
N GLY A 208 11.51 2.18 12.64
CA GLY A 208 10.20 2.86 12.53
C GLY A 208 9.43 3.20 13.83
N HIS A 209 9.06 4.48 14.03
CA HIS A 209 8.46 5.20 15.19
C HIS A 209 9.24 6.36 15.90
N GLN A 210 9.36 6.49 17.23
CA GLN A 210 9.65 7.79 17.93
C GLN A 210 11.15 8.19 18.14
N VAL A 211 11.69 9.15 17.37
CA VAL A 211 13.11 9.63 17.32
C VAL A 211 13.26 11.15 17.47
N LEU A 212 14.27 11.59 18.23
CA LEU A 212 14.44 12.95 18.78
C LEU A 212 15.04 14.03 17.86
N TRP A 213 15.14 15.23 18.47
CA TRP A 213 15.76 16.48 18.03
C TRP A 213 16.88 16.99 18.97
N THR A 214 17.12 16.32 20.09
CA THR A 214 18.19 16.67 21.06
C THR A 214 19.09 15.48 21.41
N LYS A 215 18.96 14.32 20.72
CA LYS A 215 19.73 13.09 21.02
C LYS A 215 20.01 12.17 19.82
N LEU A 216 19.42 12.37 18.63
CA LEU A 216 19.83 11.66 17.42
C LEU A 216 20.68 12.53 16.47
N LEU A 217 20.89 13.82 16.78
CA LEU A 217 21.87 14.74 16.19
C LEU A 217 23.15 14.01 15.71
N ASP A 218 23.63 13.17 16.62
CA ASP A 218 24.92 12.47 16.67
C ASP A 218 24.84 11.08 16.06
N SER A 219 23.67 10.52 16.28
CA SER A 219 23.17 9.33 15.64
C SER A 219 22.62 9.67 14.25
N LEU A 220 23.33 10.57 13.57
CA LEU A 220 23.41 10.67 12.11
C LEU A 220 24.86 10.54 11.56
N ARG A 221 25.92 10.61 12.39
CA ARG A 221 27.26 11.19 12.04
C ARG A 221 28.29 10.33 11.24
N SER A 222 29.58 10.65 11.32
CA SER A 222 30.64 10.56 10.26
C SER A 222 30.85 9.24 9.49
N CYS A 223 30.84 9.23 8.13
CA CYS A 223 31.33 8.13 7.26
C CYS A 223 31.25 8.24 5.71
N PRO A 224 31.91 7.33 4.94
CA PRO A 224 31.96 7.36 3.47
C PRO A 224 31.20 6.25 2.68
N LEU A 225 30.56 6.66 1.57
CA LEU A 225 29.98 5.89 0.43
C LEU A 225 28.79 4.97 0.76
N LEU A 226 27.79 4.83 -0.13
CA LEU A 226 26.38 4.74 0.33
C LEU A 226 25.54 3.52 -0.11
N GLU A 227 24.57 3.05 0.70
CA GLU A 227 23.66 1.96 0.25
C GLU A 227 22.15 1.84 0.70
N THR A 228 21.58 2.39 1.82
CA THR A 228 20.11 2.37 2.27
C THR A 228 19.69 3.31 3.50
N LEU A 229 19.30 4.61 3.32
CA LEU A 229 18.70 5.75 4.12
C LEU A 229 17.51 5.37 4.93
N ILE A 230 17.56 5.37 6.26
CA ILE A 230 16.52 4.72 7.04
C ILE A 230 16.30 5.37 8.42
N VAL A 231 15.06 5.81 8.70
CA VAL A 231 14.69 6.84 9.72
C VAL A 231 13.23 6.68 10.27
N PHE A 232 12.74 7.52 11.22
CA PHE A 232 11.31 7.83 11.48
C PHE A 232 11.08 9.18 12.23
N ASN A 233 10.13 9.29 13.19
CA ASN A 233 9.24 10.43 13.49
C ASN A 233 9.01 10.70 15.01
N THR A 234 7.79 11.02 15.51
CA THR A 234 7.51 12.22 16.35
C THR A 234 6.80 12.18 17.75
N CYS A 235 6.73 13.37 18.44
CA CYS A 235 6.61 13.77 19.88
C CYS A 235 7.83 14.60 20.43
N GLU A 236 7.91 15.96 20.37
CA GLU A 236 9.17 16.77 20.57
C GLU A 236 10.15 16.36 21.69
N PRO A 237 11.49 16.53 21.54
CA PRO A 237 12.33 16.74 22.71
C PRO A 237 11.88 18.00 23.47
N SER A 238 11.28 17.80 24.65
CA SER A 238 10.83 18.87 25.52
C SER A 238 11.96 19.57 26.30
N ASP A 239 13.23 19.32 25.97
CA ASP A 239 14.33 20.18 26.41
C ASP A 239 14.17 21.56 25.73
N LEU A 240 13.93 22.63 26.51
CA LEU A 240 13.56 23.96 25.98
C LEU A 240 14.78 24.74 25.45
N THR A 241 15.56 24.10 24.57
CA THR A 241 16.76 24.64 23.91
C THR A 241 16.73 24.24 22.43
N PRO A 242 16.59 25.19 21.47
CA PRO A 242 16.68 24.87 20.05
C PRO A 242 18.10 24.43 19.71
N VAL A 243 18.26 23.21 19.19
CA VAL A 243 19.59 22.69 18.88
C VAL A 243 20.03 23.22 17.52
N VAL A 244 20.82 24.29 17.53
CA VAL A 244 21.42 24.79 16.28
C VAL A 244 22.31 23.70 15.70
N VAL A 245 21.93 23.26 14.51
CA VAL A 245 22.66 22.23 13.76
C VAL A 245 23.83 22.90 13.06
N GLU A 246 24.92 23.12 13.81
CA GLU A 246 26.09 23.84 13.28
C GLU A 246 26.72 23.16 12.07
N VAL A 247 26.63 21.82 12.00
CA VAL A 247 27.18 21.04 10.89
C VAL A 247 26.11 20.13 10.29
N PRO A 248 25.64 20.43 9.06
CA PRO A 248 24.96 19.46 8.22
C PRO A 248 25.93 18.38 7.77
N VAL A 249 26.15 17.34 8.59
CA VAL A 249 27.15 16.32 8.25
C VAL A 249 26.61 15.37 7.15
N LEU A 250 27.41 14.47 6.59
CA LEU A 250 27.77 14.66 5.17
C LEU A 250 27.70 13.51 4.15
N LEU A 251 27.80 13.94 2.88
CA LEU A 251 28.81 13.58 1.85
C LEU A 251 28.58 14.48 0.59
N PRO A 252 29.21 14.31 -0.62
CA PRO A 252 29.13 15.34 -1.69
C PRO A 252 28.11 15.16 -2.86
N CYS A 253 27.54 13.99 -3.16
CA CYS A 253 26.62 13.78 -4.31
C CYS A 253 25.49 12.78 -4.02
N LEU A 254 24.22 13.19 -4.14
CA LEU A 254 23.06 12.53 -3.51
C LEU A 254 22.77 11.09 -3.98
N LYS A 255 22.29 10.24 -3.05
CA LYS A 255 22.20 8.79 -3.28
C LYS A 255 21.00 7.97 -2.76
N TYR A 256 20.16 8.35 -1.79
CA TYR A 256 18.78 7.82 -1.39
C TYR A 256 18.50 8.18 0.13
N PHE A 257 17.27 8.56 0.59
CA PHE A 257 16.93 9.56 1.67
C PHE A 257 16.52 9.02 3.06
N GLU A 258 16.04 7.79 3.23
CA GLU A 258 14.70 7.57 3.83
C GLU A 258 14.40 7.98 5.28
N LEU A 259 14.21 9.30 5.49
CA LEU A 259 13.24 9.89 6.43
C LEU A 259 11.96 9.04 6.50
N VAL A 260 11.34 8.92 7.68
CA VAL A 260 9.98 8.35 7.76
C VAL A 260 9.01 9.21 8.56
N LEU A 261 7.79 9.26 8.03
CA LEU A 261 6.57 9.83 8.60
C LEU A 261 6.54 11.35 8.92
N PRO A 262 7.48 12.21 8.47
CA PRO A 262 7.74 13.54 9.03
C PRO A 262 6.45 14.33 9.34
N SER A 263 6.24 14.75 10.60
CA SER A 263 4.95 15.33 11.04
C SER A 263 5.03 16.50 12.00
N ASP A 264 4.08 17.44 11.86
CA ASP A 264 3.64 18.45 12.83
C ASP A 264 4.43 19.78 12.86
N ASP A 265 3.82 20.82 13.44
CA ASP A 265 4.09 22.26 13.21
C ASP A 265 5.50 22.71 13.61
N SER A 266 5.92 22.28 14.80
CA SER A 266 7.21 22.65 15.37
C SER A 266 8.41 22.09 14.59
N VAL A 267 8.21 21.25 13.55
CA VAL A 267 9.28 20.55 12.81
C VAL A 267 10.16 21.44 11.92
N CYS A 268 9.98 22.77 11.91
CA CYS A 268 10.72 23.73 11.09
C CYS A 268 12.27 23.77 11.28
N LYS A 269 12.87 22.78 11.95
CA LYS A 269 14.23 22.79 12.53
C LYS A 269 15.22 21.77 11.94
N LEU A 270 15.00 21.29 10.69
CA LEU A 270 15.45 19.96 10.23
C LEU A 270 16.11 19.82 8.82
N ILE A 271 16.23 20.83 7.93
CA ILE A 271 16.77 20.63 6.54
C ILE A 271 17.90 21.57 6.02
N ASP A 272 18.23 22.73 6.60
CA ASP A 272 19.68 23.15 6.61
C ASP A 272 20.50 22.50 7.72
N SER A 273 19.87 21.50 8.34
CA SER A 273 20.56 20.28 8.73
C SER A 273 21.29 19.59 7.57
N LEU A 274 21.18 20.05 6.29
CA LEU A 274 21.74 19.49 5.05
C LEU A 274 21.96 20.51 3.88
N CYS A 275 22.71 20.17 2.80
CA CYS A 275 22.96 21.04 1.61
C CYS A 275 23.45 20.26 0.34
N ILE A 276 23.37 20.82 -0.91
CA ILE A 276 24.01 20.49 -2.25
C ILE A 276 23.16 19.99 -3.50
N PRO A 277 23.47 20.29 -4.81
CA PRO A 277 22.41 20.52 -5.87
C PRO A 277 21.99 19.55 -7.05
N LEU A 278 22.75 18.61 -7.67
CA LEU A 278 22.30 17.84 -8.90
C LEU A 278 22.46 16.27 -8.92
N THR A 279 21.40 15.42 -9.03
CA THR A 279 21.40 13.91 -9.19
C THR A 279 20.07 13.28 -9.73
N THR A 280 19.41 12.29 -9.05
CA THR A 280 18.65 11.18 -9.69
C THR A 280 17.40 10.49 -9.06
N LYS A 281 17.16 10.25 -7.74
CA LYS A 281 15.91 9.56 -7.16
C LYS A 281 15.31 10.21 -5.84
N VAL A 282 14.14 9.95 -5.17
CA VAL A 282 13.64 10.73 -3.94
C VAL A 282 12.88 10.03 -2.80
N GLN A 283 12.00 9.05 -3.04
CA GLN A 283 10.86 8.53 -2.23
C GLN A 283 10.08 9.55 -1.34
N CYS A 284 8.83 9.28 -1.00
CA CYS A 284 7.95 10.02 -0.06
C CYS A 284 6.64 9.22 0.05
N LEU A 285 6.72 7.98 0.57
CA LEU A 285 5.60 7.02 0.56
C LEU A 285 4.44 7.42 1.50
N TYR A 286 3.49 8.28 1.06
CA TYR A 286 2.27 8.72 1.79
C TYR A 286 2.32 10.01 2.66
N CYS A 287 2.99 11.12 2.27
CA CYS A 287 2.95 12.42 3.01
C CYS A 287 1.60 13.16 2.87
N ARG A 288 1.34 14.20 3.70
CA ARG A 288 -0.04 14.40 4.20
C ARG A 288 -0.68 15.80 4.27
N SER A 289 -0.07 16.92 3.86
CA SER A 289 -0.41 18.25 4.44
C SER A 289 -0.30 19.49 3.52
N PRO A 290 -0.22 20.72 4.08
CA PRO A 290 0.43 21.91 3.52
C PRO A 290 1.43 22.73 4.41
N ALA A 291 1.74 22.40 5.68
CA ALA A 291 2.35 23.38 6.64
C ALA A 291 3.83 23.24 7.19
N VAL A 292 4.53 22.09 7.15
CA VAL A 292 6.01 21.98 7.42
C VAL A 292 6.97 21.31 6.36
N PHE A 293 6.55 20.77 5.20
CA PHE A 293 7.35 20.83 3.92
C PHE A 293 6.59 21.05 2.55
N ARG A 294 6.52 22.25 1.95
CA ARG A 294 6.10 22.68 0.56
C ARG A 294 7.37 23.01 -0.18
N GLN A 295 8.35 23.45 0.59
CA GLN A 295 9.73 23.28 0.30
C GLN A 295 10.01 21.80 -0.08
N LEU A 296 9.15 20.80 0.26
CA LEU A 296 9.01 19.43 -0.33
C LEU A 296 8.86 19.39 -1.85
N LEU A 297 8.46 20.52 -2.41
CA LEU A 297 8.55 20.87 -3.81
C LEU A 297 9.65 21.93 -4.04
N SER A 298 9.89 22.90 -3.15
CA SER A 298 10.86 24.01 -3.36
C SER A 298 12.36 23.67 -3.35
N HIS A 299 12.81 22.42 -3.20
CA HIS A 299 14.21 21.99 -3.44
C HIS A 299 14.49 21.91 -4.96
N ARG A 300 14.13 22.97 -5.72
CA ARG A 300 13.80 22.90 -7.18
C ARG A 300 14.63 23.74 -8.14
N GLN A 301 14.44 25.07 -8.24
CA GLN A 301 15.13 25.86 -9.26
C GLN A 301 16.65 25.97 -9.01
N LEU A 302 17.09 25.72 -7.77
CA LEU A 302 18.51 25.52 -7.40
C LEU A 302 19.10 24.16 -7.89
N ARG A 303 18.32 23.33 -8.58
CA ARG A 303 18.78 22.23 -9.46
C ARG A 303 18.54 22.58 -10.93
N ASN A 304 17.31 22.98 -11.23
CA ASN A 304 16.73 23.16 -12.56
C ASN A 304 17.12 22.07 -13.58
N LYS A 305 16.39 20.95 -13.58
CA LYS A 305 16.27 20.11 -14.80
C LYS A 305 14.94 20.45 -15.49
N PRO A 306 14.92 21.34 -16.51
CA PRO A 306 13.71 21.71 -17.26
C PRO A 306 13.42 20.66 -18.36
N ALA A 307 13.50 19.39 -18.00
CA ALA A 307 13.52 18.25 -18.93
C ALA A 307 12.43 17.20 -18.63
N PHE A 308 11.64 17.41 -17.58
CA PHE A 308 10.52 16.54 -17.18
C PHE A 308 9.27 17.42 -17.09
N SER A 309 8.48 17.37 -18.18
CA SER A 309 7.32 18.24 -18.44
C SER A 309 6.11 17.72 -17.64
N ASP A 310 6.21 17.88 -16.33
CA ASP A 310 5.65 16.94 -15.36
C ASP A 310 4.13 17.07 -15.13
N MET A 311 3.58 16.24 -14.26
CA MET A 311 2.16 15.88 -14.13
C MET A 311 1.57 16.22 -12.74
N LEU A 312 0.32 15.85 -12.51
CA LEU A 312 -0.47 15.90 -11.29
C LEU A 312 -1.59 14.86 -11.35
N ARG A 313 -2.26 14.60 -10.23
CA ARG A 313 -3.44 13.75 -10.15
C ARG A 313 -4.43 14.26 -9.08
N VAL A 314 -5.56 13.54 -8.91
CA VAL A 314 -6.20 13.38 -7.58
C VAL A 314 -5.75 12.09 -6.89
N SER A 315 -5.80 12.15 -5.58
CA SER A 315 -6.09 11.05 -4.68
C SER A 315 -6.89 11.71 -3.56
N ALA A 316 -7.83 11.02 -2.96
CA ALA A 316 -8.71 11.58 -1.96
C ALA A 316 -9.44 10.41 -1.32
N MET A 317 -9.61 10.39 -0.01
CA MET A 317 -10.34 9.32 0.65
C MET A 317 -11.19 9.83 1.81
N ARG A 318 -12.43 10.19 1.48
CA ARG A 318 -13.51 10.20 2.46
C ARG A 318 -13.67 8.77 3.01
N CYS A 319 -14.01 8.68 4.28
CA CYS A 319 -13.53 7.60 5.14
C CYS A 319 -14.49 6.39 5.23
N PRO A 320 -14.05 5.12 5.12
CA PRO A 320 -14.95 3.99 5.41
C PRO A 320 -15.40 4.03 6.86
N THR A 321 -14.45 4.19 7.79
CA THR A 321 -14.80 4.12 9.20
C THR A 321 -15.60 5.34 9.70
N ALA A 322 -15.54 6.49 9.03
CA ALA A 322 -16.10 7.75 9.52
C ALA A 322 -17.01 8.54 8.55
N GLY A 323 -17.05 8.23 7.25
CA GLY A 323 -17.83 8.91 6.21
C GLY A 323 -17.49 10.39 5.97
N THR A 324 -16.52 10.90 6.71
CA THR A 324 -16.04 12.26 6.70
C THR A 324 -15.02 12.49 5.58
N ARG A 325 -14.89 13.75 5.17
CA ARG A 325 -14.75 14.17 3.76
C ARG A 325 -13.32 14.15 3.17
N SER A 326 -12.39 13.37 3.71
CA SER A 326 -10.93 13.49 3.49
C SER A 326 -10.37 13.33 2.07
N LEU A 327 -9.24 14.03 1.80
CA LEU A 327 -8.69 14.29 0.47
C LEU A 327 -7.14 14.31 0.45
N SER A 328 -6.50 14.10 -0.71
CA SER A 328 -5.11 13.55 -0.74
C SER A 328 -4.30 13.83 -2.03
N LEU A 329 -3.71 15.02 -2.22
CA LEU A 329 -3.38 15.52 -3.56
C LEU A 329 -1.95 15.24 -4.12
N VAL A 330 -1.75 15.33 -5.45
CA VAL A 330 -0.93 14.32 -6.18
C VAL A 330 -0.02 14.81 -7.35
N VAL A 331 1.00 15.65 -7.17
CA VAL A 331 1.90 16.14 -8.26
C VAL A 331 2.69 15.01 -8.99
N ALA A 332 2.47 14.65 -10.26
CA ALA A 332 3.09 13.51 -10.98
C ALA A 332 4.47 13.80 -11.77
N GLU A 333 5.41 12.87 -12.05
CA GLU A 333 6.53 12.95 -13.04
C GLU A 333 6.15 12.26 -14.38
N PHE A 334 6.24 12.99 -15.49
CA PHE A 334 5.67 12.64 -16.80
C PHE A 334 6.69 11.97 -17.77
N ARG A 335 7.36 10.91 -17.35
CA ARG A 335 8.34 10.18 -18.21
C ARG A 335 7.70 9.27 -19.25
N THR A 336 7.05 9.88 -20.25
CA THR A 336 6.49 9.24 -21.46
C THR A 336 7.46 8.24 -22.09
N ARG A 337 7.02 6.97 -22.23
CA ARG A 337 7.81 5.85 -22.76
C ARG A 337 6.90 4.91 -23.56
N GLU A 338 7.50 4.12 -24.44
CA GLU A 338 6.82 3.34 -25.50
C GLU A 338 6.10 2.08 -24.98
N SER A 339 5.17 2.25 -24.03
CA SER A 339 4.29 1.17 -23.57
C SER A 339 3.13 0.96 -24.54
N THR A 340 2.91 -0.27 -24.99
CA THR A 340 1.82 -0.65 -25.91
C THR A 340 0.44 -0.58 -25.28
N SER A 341 0.34 -0.73 -23.96
CA SER A 341 -0.82 -0.29 -23.18
C SER A 341 -0.48 1.06 -22.58
N TYR A 342 -0.83 2.13 -23.29
CA TYR A 342 -0.59 3.48 -22.78
C TYR A 342 -1.49 3.82 -21.58
N LYS A 343 -2.45 2.95 -21.24
CA LYS A 343 -3.14 2.96 -19.94
C LYS A 343 -2.34 2.30 -18.83
N ASP A 344 -1.91 1.04 -18.93
CA ASP A 344 -1.12 0.38 -17.86
C ASP A 344 0.18 1.16 -17.53
N PHE A 345 0.63 1.96 -18.50
CA PHE A 345 1.79 2.83 -18.48
C PHE A 345 1.85 3.82 -17.31
N LEU A 346 1.08 4.91 -17.31
CA LEU A 346 1.34 6.06 -16.42
C LEU A 346 0.82 5.86 -14.97
N ILE A 347 0.51 4.61 -14.64
CA ILE A 347 -0.66 4.23 -13.85
C ILE A 347 -0.27 3.08 -12.90
N ARG A 348 -0.52 1.80 -13.25
CA ARG A 348 0.02 0.64 -12.53
C ARG A 348 1.54 0.74 -12.42
N ASN A 349 2.17 1.26 -13.48
CA ASN A 349 3.62 1.49 -13.56
C ASN A 349 4.08 2.90 -13.13
N ALA A 350 3.21 3.68 -12.51
CA ALA A 350 3.62 4.87 -11.77
C ALA A 350 4.51 4.55 -10.54
N CYS A 351 4.62 3.26 -10.17
CA CYS A 351 5.62 2.74 -9.24
C CYS A 351 7.10 2.95 -9.71
N ALA A 352 7.33 3.34 -10.96
CA ALA A 352 8.64 3.24 -11.61
C ALA A 352 9.63 4.37 -11.27
N ASP A 353 9.23 5.66 -11.27
CA ASP A 353 10.22 6.74 -11.46
C ASP A 353 10.12 8.00 -10.58
N PHE A 354 8.99 8.25 -9.88
CA PHE A 354 8.70 9.19 -8.74
C PHE A 354 7.21 8.99 -8.33
N ARG A 355 6.73 9.61 -7.24
CA ARG A 355 5.49 9.50 -6.41
C ARG A 355 5.67 10.42 -5.14
N LEU A 356 4.70 10.86 -4.32
CA LEU A 356 4.88 11.53 -2.99
C LEU A 356 3.64 11.13 -2.17
N VAL A 357 3.04 11.96 -1.30
CA VAL A 357 1.62 12.47 -1.39
C VAL A 357 1.42 13.74 -0.53
N MET A 358 0.21 14.32 -0.56
CA MET A 358 -0.48 15.06 0.52
C MET A 358 -1.79 14.31 0.86
N ARG A 359 -2.36 14.31 2.09
CA ARG A 359 -3.39 13.37 2.65
C ARG A 359 -3.90 13.80 4.03
N GLU A 360 -4.91 14.65 4.10
CA GLU A 360 -5.20 15.39 5.33
C GLU A 360 -6.23 14.64 6.26
N GLU A 361 -6.31 14.98 7.56
CA GLU A 361 -6.37 14.01 8.69
C GLU A 361 -7.43 14.31 9.82
N PRO A 362 -7.74 13.41 10.80
CA PRO A 362 -9.04 13.33 11.50
C PRO A 362 -9.71 14.42 12.40
N GLY A 363 -9.30 15.70 12.47
CA GLY A 363 -10.09 16.80 13.07
C GLY A 363 -11.34 17.23 12.24
N VAL A 364 -11.81 18.50 12.25
CA VAL A 364 -13.07 18.90 11.53
C VAL A 364 -13.12 20.37 11.03
N VAL A 365 -13.46 20.61 9.74
CA VAL A 365 -14.04 21.90 9.25
C VAL A 365 -14.97 21.70 8.01
N ASP A 366 -15.86 22.66 7.70
CA ASP A 366 -17.09 22.41 6.88
C ASP A 366 -17.03 22.66 5.35
N ALA A 367 -17.63 23.71 4.77
CA ALA A 367 -17.99 23.72 3.32
C ALA A 367 -17.74 25.01 2.49
N ALA A 368 -17.24 26.12 3.06
CA ALA A 368 -17.01 27.39 2.32
C ALA A 368 -15.56 27.89 2.39
N ASP A 369 -14.93 27.61 3.52
CA ASP A 369 -13.56 27.75 3.97
C ASP A 369 -12.54 26.93 3.11
N LEU A 370 -12.56 27.16 1.79
CA LEU A 370 -11.70 26.52 0.79
C LEU A 370 -10.27 27.08 0.80
N ALA A 371 -10.04 28.19 0.07
CA ALA A 371 -8.71 28.78 -0.19
C ALA A 371 -7.70 27.67 -0.54
N GLY A 372 -6.60 27.60 0.21
CA GLY A 372 -6.20 26.35 0.85
C GLY A 372 -5.04 25.69 0.16
N MET A 373 -5.07 24.37 0.01
CA MET A 373 -3.82 23.63 -0.18
C MET A 373 -3.34 23.56 -1.65
N ILE A 374 -3.95 24.35 -2.53
CA ILE A 374 -3.26 24.89 -3.72
C ILE A 374 -2.23 25.93 -3.29
N GLU A 375 -2.72 26.91 -2.55
CA GLU A 375 -2.05 28.14 -2.20
C GLU A 375 -0.99 27.80 -1.14
N ASP A 376 -1.32 26.88 -0.23
CA ASP A 376 -0.43 26.47 0.85
C ASP A 376 0.56 25.36 0.48
N ALA A 377 0.20 24.29 -0.22
CA ALA A 377 1.14 23.16 -0.41
C ALA A 377 2.16 23.39 -1.55
N PHE A 378 2.33 24.64 -1.99
CA PHE A 378 3.02 25.05 -3.22
C PHE A 378 3.51 26.51 -3.12
N SER A 379 4.07 27.04 -4.20
CA SER A 379 4.38 28.47 -4.39
C SER A 379 4.02 28.88 -5.82
N PRO A 380 3.89 30.18 -6.17
CA PRO A 380 3.66 30.61 -7.54
C PRO A 380 4.69 30.07 -8.54
N SER A 381 5.98 29.99 -8.15
CA SER A 381 7.02 29.43 -9.02
C SER A 381 6.91 27.90 -9.17
N ALA A 382 6.59 27.17 -8.11
CA ALA A 382 6.36 25.73 -8.20
C ALA A 382 5.05 25.41 -8.96
N ALA A 383 4.06 26.29 -8.87
CA ALA A 383 2.79 26.17 -9.57
C ALA A 383 2.97 26.22 -11.09
N LEU A 384 3.69 27.25 -11.57
CA LEU A 384 4.04 27.49 -12.96
C LEU A 384 4.91 26.39 -13.63
N ASP A 385 5.50 25.47 -12.85
CA ASP A 385 6.55 24.57 -13.35
C ASP A 385 6.05 23.29 -14.03
N ILE A 386 4.83 22.84 -13.73
CA ILE A 386 4.40 21.45 -13.94
C ILE A 386 3.10 21.47 -14.77
N ARG A 387 2.89 20.49 -15.67
CA ARG A 387 2.17 20.67 -16.97
C ARG A 387 0.93 19.79 -17.22
N VAL A 388 0.87 18.58 -16.67
CA VAL A 388 -0.10 17.51 -17.04
C VAL A 388 -0.99 17.10 -15.85
N LEU A 389 -2.16 16.47 -16.06
CA LEU A 389 -3.01 15.96 -14.96
C LEU A 389 -3.92 14.74 -15.31
N ALA A 390 -4.30 13.95 -14.29
CA ALA A 390 -5.35 12.89 -14.28
C ALA A 390 -5.97 12.66 -12.86
N PHE A 391 -6.70 11.58 -12.54
CA PHE A 391 -7.40 11.41 -11.23
C PHE A 391 -7.35 9.94 -10.68
N HIS A 392 -8.23 9.44 -9.79
CA HIS A 392 -8.31 7.99 -9.45
C HIS A 392 -9.65 7.39 -8.87
N GLU A 393 -9.79 6.07 -8.96
CA GLU A 393 -10.94 5.18 -8.60
C GLU A 393 -10.48 3.89 -7.89
N ASP A 394 -11.37 3.20 -7.16
CA ASP A 394 -10.94 2.13 -6.26
C ASP A 394 -10.91 0.73 -6.87
N LEU A 395 -9.91 -0.05 -6.51
CA LEU A 395 -9.85 -1.49 -6.77
C LEU A 395 -9.29 -2.31 -5.58
N ASP A 396 -8.85 -1.67 -4.49
CA ASP A 396 -8.56 -2.34 -3.21
C ASP A 396 -9.86 -2.94 -2.63
N ARG A 397 -10.90 -2.10 -2.51
CA ARG A 397 -12.11 -2.27 -1.67
C ARG A 397 -13.33 -2.16 -2.58
N ILE A 398 -14.12 -1.08 -2.60
CA ILE A 398 -15.26 -0.92 -3.53
C ILE A 398 -15.44 0.50 -4.14
N ASP A 399 -14.87 1.56 -3.59
CA ASP A 399 -15.63 2.81 -3.45
C ASP A 399 -14.83 4.13 -3.38
N SER A 400 -15.04 5.05 -4.34
CA SER A 400 -14.46 6.42 -4.40
C SER A 400 -15.49 7.50 -4.76
N VAL A 401 -15.38 8.81 -4.45
CA VAL A 401 -16.45 9.85 -4.57
C VAL A 401 -16.02 11.15 -5.27
N SER A 402 -16.93 12.11 -5.45
CA SER A 402 -16.63 13.50 -5.85
C SER A 402 -15.71 14.20 -4.86
N PRO A 403 -14.50 14.64 -5.28
CA PRO A 403 -13.62 15.48 -4.49
C PRO A 403 -13.58 16.87 -5.14
N ILE A 404 -14.72 17.57 -5.20
CA ILE A 404 -14.83 18.94 -5.73
C ILE A 404 -15.62 19.86 -4.79
N PRO A 405 -15.39 21.19 -4.83
CA PRO A 405 -16.15 22.13 -4.02
C PRO A 405 -17.62 22.27 -4.43
N ASN A 406 -18.50 22.47 -3.42
CA ASN A 406 -19.73 23.27 -3.52
C ASN A 406 -19.42 24.74 -3.14
N SER A 407 -20.35 25.45 -2.49
CA SER A 407 -20.39 26.90 -2.17
C SER A 407 -20.14 27.85 -3.35
N LEU A 408 -20.48 29.14 -3.18
CA LEU A 408 -20.02 30.17 -4.12
C LEU A 408 -18.51 30.36 -3.93
N ASP A 409 -18.09 30.53 -2.68
CA ASP A 409 -16.71 30.51 -2.22
C ASP A 409 -15.88 29.40 -2.86
N GLY A 410 -16.37 28.15 -2.82
CA GLY A 410 -15.64 27.00 -3.35
C GLY A 410 -15.51 27.03 -4.88
N ARG A 411 -16.45 27.67 -5.59
CA ARG A 411 -16.33 27.87 -7.04
C ARG A 411 -15.28 28.94 -7.36
N GLU A 412 -15.43 30.11 -6.74
CA GLU A 412 -14.57 31.27 -7.00
C GLU A 412 -13.12 31.01 -6.59
N ARG A 413 -12.92 30.50 -5.36
CA ARG A 413 -11.59 30.25 -4.80
C ARG A 413 -10.87 29.11 -5.48
N PHE A 414 -11.59 28.05 -5.86
CA PHE A 414 -10.98 26.99 -6.64
C PHE A 414 -10.44 27.59 -7.92
N GLY A 415 -11.28 28.21 -8.75
CA GLY A 415 -10.90 28.91 -9.99
C GLY A 415 -9.70 29.86 -9.83
N ALA A 416 -9.73 30.75 -8.82
CA ALA A 416 -8.66 31.70 -8.54
C ALA A 416 -7.34 31.00 -8.19
N ALA A 417 -7.40 30.02 -7.30
CA ALA A 417 -6.25 29.18 -6.97
C ALA A 417 -5.73 28.44 -8.23
N LEU A 418 -6.57 28.13 -9.23
CA LEU A 418 -6.12 27.47 -10.48
C LEU A 418 -5.28 28.39 -11.37
N GLN A 419 -5.36 29.72 -11.19
CA GLN A 419 -4.64 30.67 -12.04
C GLN A 419 -3.12 30.54 -11.88
N ALA A 420 -2.65 30.27 -10.67
CA ALA A 420 -1.21 30.18 -10.37
C ALA A 420 -0.50 29.03 -11.11
N PHE A 421 -1.21 28.01 -11.62
CA PHE A 421 -0.58 26.95 -12.43
C PHE A 421 -0.09 27.45 -13.80
N ALA A 422 -0.83 28.39 -14.40
CA ALA A 422 -0.79 28.95 -15.76
C ALA A 422 -0.18 28.12 -16.93
N GLY A 423 1.07 27.67 -16.84
CA GLY A 423 1.80 26.95 -17.90
C GLY A 423 1.43 25.47 -18.03
N VAL A 424 0.16 25.18 -18.26
CA VAL A 424 -0.48 23.87 -18.23
C VAL A 424 -0.81 23.38 -19.64
N THR A 425 -0.63 22.09 -19.99
CA THR A 425 -0.72 21.65 -21.41
C THR A 425 -1.30 20.27 -21.74
N ILE A 426 -1.59 19.34 -20.79
CA ILE A 426 -2.11 17.98 -21.13
C ILE A 426 -3.07 17.39 -20.07
N LEU A 427 -4.26 16.88 -20.47
CA LEU A 427 -5.21 16.14 -19.60
C LEU A 427 -5.56 14.72 -20.10
N TYR A 428 -5.89 13.83 -19.16
CA TYR A 428 -6.71 12.62 -19.35
C TYR A 428 -7.58 12.38 -18.08
N VAL A 429 -8.92 12.30 -18.19
CA VAL A 429 -9.88 12.66 -17.11
C VAL A 429 -10.96 11.60 -16.80
N GLN A 430 -11.27 11.30 -15.53
CA GLN A 430 -12.53 10.68 -15.07
C GLN A 430 -12.95 11.30 -13.67
N ARG A 431 -14.15 11.68 -13.11
CA ARG A 431 -15.58 12.05 -13.43
C ARG A 431 -16.09 13.39 -12.83
N GLN A 432 -15.66 13.73 -11.61
CA GLN A 432 -15.85 15.05 -11.00
C GLN A 432 -14.45 15.65 -10.82
N SER A 433 -13.80 15.84 -11.95
CA SER A 433 -12.63 16.69 -12.09
C SER A 433 -12.81 17.64 -13.26
N ILE A 434 -13.58 17.18 -14.25
CA ILE A 434 -14.16 17.89 -15.38
C ILE A 434 -14.57 19.31 -15.08
N GLN A 435 -15.13 19.68 -13.92
CA GLN A 435 -15.36 21.08 -13.50
C GLN A 435 -14.14 21.99 -13.63
N ILE A 436 -12.96 21.48 -13.96
CA ILE A 436 -11.94 22.30 -14.55
C ILE A 436 -12.43 22.98 -15.83
N LEU A 437 -13.08 22.28 -16.76
CA LEU A 437 -13.76 22.81 -17.94
C LEU A 437 -14.88 23.80 -17.60
N GLU A 438 -15.67 23.60 -16.53
CA GLU A 438 -16.62 24.62 -16.04
C GLU A 438 -15.89 25.88 -15.60
N LEU A 439 -14.83 25.73 -14.81
CA LEU A 439 -14.01 26.84 -14.34
C LEU A 439 -13.22 27.49 -15.48
N LEU A 440 -12.83 26.74 -16.50
CA LEU A 440 -12.18 27.23 -17.71
C LEU A 440 -13.19 27.99 -18.57
N ARG A 441 -14.38 27.43 -18.82
CA ARG A 441 -15.45 28.12 -19.56
C ARG A 441 -15.87 29.39 -18.82
N ILE A 442 -16.10 29.35 -17.51
CA ILE A 442 -16.40 30.53 -16.69
C ILE A 442 -15.23 31.52 -16.65
N SER A 443 -13.98 31.04 -16.56
CA SER A 443 -12.82 31.93 -16.63
C SER A 443 -12.66 32.58 -17.99
N LEU A 444 -13.09 31.91 -19.06
CA LEU A 444 -13.01 32.42 -20.42
C LEU A 444 -14.20 33.34 -20.74
N GLU A 445 -15.43 32.99 -20.36
CA GLU A 445 -16.59 33.90 -20.32
C GLU A 445 -16.23 35.21 -19.58
N ARG A 446 -15.50 35.12 -18.47
CA ARG A 446 -14.97 36.29 -17.73
C ARG A 446 -13.95 37.11 -18.52
N VAL A 447 -13.13 36.48 -19.37
CA VAL A 447 -12.20 37.17 -20.28
C VAL A 447 -12.97 37.84 -21.43
N GLU A 448 -13.99 37.19 -21.99
CA GLU A 448 -14.88 37.76 -23.02
C GLU A 448 -15.67 38.98 -22.51
N ILE A 449 -16.11 38.95 -21.24
CA ILE A 449 -16.78 40.09 -20.57
C ILE A 449 -15.78 41.21 -20.21
N GLY A 450 -14.48 41.03 -20.50
CA GLY A 450 -13.45 42.04 -20.27
C GLY A 450 -13.06 42.22 -18.80
N SER A 451 -13.30 41.21 -17.95
CA SER A 451 -12.77 41.24 -16.59
C SER A 451 -11.25 41.05 -16.60
N ASN A 452 -10.56 41.70 -15.65
CA ASN A 452 -9.09 41.66 -15.54
C ASN A 452 -8.59 40.35 -14.89
N VAL A 453 -9.20 39.22 -15.26
CA VAL A 453 -8.95 37.89 -14.71
C VAL A 453 -8.32 37.04 -15.82
N ASP A 454 -7.11 36.54 -15.58
CA ASP A 454 -6.36 35.81 -16.61
C ASP A 454 -7.11 34.58 -17.14
N ALA A 455 -7.04 34.41 -18.46
CA ALA A 455 -7.62 33.30 -19.20
C ALA A 455 -7.06 31.97 -18.69
N LEU A 456 -7.83 31.28 -17.84
CA LEU A 456 -7.31 30.16 -17.06
C LEU A 456 -6.64 29.09 -17.94
N PHE A 457 -5.45 28.69 -17.51
CA PHE A 457 -4.47 27.92 -18.27
C PHE A 457 -4.23 28.53 -19.67
N PRO A 458 -3.61 29.72 -19.71
CA PRO A 458 -3.61 30.56 -20.90
C PRO A 458 -2.92 29.91 -22.10
N GLU A 459 -1.65 29.50 -21.96
CA GLU A 459 -0.83 28.97 -23.05
C GLU A 459 -0.75 27.43 -22.94
N LEU A 460 -1.59 26.75 -23.73
CA LEU A 460 -2.10 25.41 -23.43
C LEU A 460 -2.53 24.64 -24.70
N GLN A 461 -2.63 23.29 -24.65
CA GLN A 461 -2.53 22.45 -25.85
C GLN A 461 -3.39 21.16 -25.95
N THR A 462 -3.55 20.32 -24.92
CA THR A 462 -3.95 18.91 -25.12
C THR A 462 -5.00 18.38 -24.17
N ILE A 463 -6.05 17.83 -24.79
CA ILE A 463 -6.81 16.74 -24.20
C ILE A 463 -6.57 15.42 -24.90
N VAL A 464 -6.35 14.38 -24.12
CA VAL A 464 -7.00 13.10 -24.41
C VAL A 464 -8.50 13.43 -24.30
N LEU A 465 -9.27 13.24 -25.39
CA LEU A 465 -10.67 13.64 -25.54
C LEU A 465 -11.57 12.43 -25.91
N ASP A 466 -11.65 11.36 -25.12
CA ASP A 466 -10.77 10.95 -24.03
C ASP A 466 -10.91 9.41 -23.87
N ILE A 467 -11.02 8.95 -22.60
CA ILE A 467 -12.66 7.31 -20.90
C ILE A 467 -12.79 5.72 -20.94
N THR A 468 -12.11 5.01 -20.01
CA THR A 468 -11.90 3.55 -20.04
C THR A 468 -13.15 2.73 -20.42
N THR A 469 -14.29 3.09 -19.85
CA THR A 469 -15.46 2.23 -19.73
C THR A 469 -16.69 2.77 -20.48
N GLU A 470 -16.71 4.05 -20.89
CA GLU A 470 -17.83 4.85 -20.36
C GLU A 470 -18.40 6.06 -21.14
N ARG A 471 -19.24 6.84 -20.42
CA ARG A 471 -20.62 7.10 -20.84
C ARG A 471 -21.19 8.42 -20.24
N LEU A 472 -21.17 9.54 -20.97
CA LEU A 472 -20.85 10.94 -20.52
C LEU A 472 -22.04 11.87 -20.12
N LYS A 473 -21.86 13.22 -20.10
CA LYS A 473 -22.97 14.24 -20.08
C LYS A 473 -22.85 15.36 -21.14
N GLU A 474 -23.93 16.10 -21.51
CA GLU A 474 -24.31 16.56 -22.89
C GLU A 474 -24.54 18.08 -23.06
N SER A 475 -25.34 18.74 -22.20
CA SER A 475 -25.23 20.18 -21.87
C SER A 475 -23.91 20.48 -21.15
N GLN A 476 -23.11 19.43 -20.99
CA GLN A 476 -21.87 19.36 -20.28
C GLN A 476 -20.80 18.95 -21.33
N TRP A 477 -21.07 18.04 -22.28
CA TRP A 477 -20.39 18.01 -23.59
C TRP A 477 -20.54 19.36 -24.30
N ARG A 478 -21.64 20.09 -24.05
CA ARG A 478 -21.83 21.47 -24.47
C ARG A 478 -20.77 22.36 -23.86
N VAL A 479 -20.41 22.23 -22.58
CA VAL A 479 -19.23 22.92 -22.02
C VAL A 479 -17.98 22.62 -22.84
N VAL A 480 -17.81 21.41 -23.40
CA VAL A 480 -16.73 21.13 -24.36
C VAL A 480 -16.92 21.81 -25.71
N THR A 481 -18.12 21.88 -26.29
CA THR A 481 -18.32 22.63 -27.54
C THR A 481 -18.18 24.14 -27.33
N ASP A 482 -18.69 24.69 -26.23
CA ASP A 482 -18.57 26.08 -25.82
C ASP A 482 -17.08 26.44 -25.65
N LEU A 483 -16.33 25.59 -24.94
CA LEU A 483 -14.95 25.83 -24.55
C LEU A 483 -13.94 25.57 -25.67
N LEU A 484 -14.16 24.53 -26.49
CA LEU A 484 -13.46 24.38 -27.77
C LEU A 484 -13.76 25.57 -28.69
N SER A 485 -15.02 26.01 -28.77
CA SER A 485 -15.40 27.16 -29.60
C SER A 485 -14.76 28.43 -29.08
N PHE A 486 -14.76 28.70 -27.77
CA PHE A 486 -14.09 29.85 -27.17
C PHE A 486 -12.60 29.83 -27.48
N ARG A 487 -11.90 28.72 -27.20
CA ARG A 487 -10.46 28.66 -27.46
C ARG A 487 -10.14 28.70 -28.94
N TRP A 488 -11.07 28.34 -29.81
CA TRP A 488 -10.98 28.58 -31.24
C TRP A 488 -11.19 30.06 -31.61
N THR A 489 -12.25 30.72 -31.12
CA THR A 489 -12.58 32.13 -31.43
C THR A 489 -11.59 33.12 -30.82
N GLY A 490 -11.12 32.85 -29.60
CA GLY A 490 -10.04 33.58 -28.92
C GLY A 490 -8.62 33.26 -29.42
N GLY A 491 -8.48 32.52 -30.52
CA GLY A 491 -7.19 32.30 -31.20
C GLY A 491 -6.19 31.39 -30.48
N ARG A 492 -6.63 30.58 -29.51
CA ARG A 492 -5.79 29.66 -28.71
C ARG A 492 -6.29 28.20 -28.78
N PRO A 493 -6.54 27.64 -29.98
CA PRO A 493 -7.22 26.36 -30.14
C PRO A 493 -6.41 25.19 -29.57
N LEU A 494 -7.10 24.13 -29.14
CA LEU A 494 -6.44 22.93 -28.64
C LEU A 494 -5.83 22.11 -29.78
N GLU A 495 -4.56 21.73 -29.60
CA GLU A 495 -3.79 20.94 -30.56
C GLU A 495 -4.34 19.52 -30.68
N ARG A 496 -4.62 18.85 -29.55
CA ARG A 496 -4.86 17.40 -29.53
C ARG A 496 -6.14 17.03 -28.83
N LEU A 497 -6.87 16.10 -29.48
CA LEU A 497 -8.09 15.43 -29.01
C LEU A 497 -7.99 13.93 -29.41
N VAL A 498 -7.91 13.03 -28.42
CA VAL A 498 -7.23 11.71 -28.53
C VAL A 498 -7.92 10.63 -27.65
N LEU A 499 -8.07 9.35 -28.04
CA LEU A 499 -8.96 8.38 -27.33
C LEU A 499 -8.46 6.93 -27.11
N MET A 500 -8.88 6.26 -26.02
CA MET A 500 -9.28 4.83 -25.94
C MET A 500 -10.06 4.47 -24.68
N GLY A 501 -11.18 3.80 -24.86
CA GLY A 501 -12.08 3.33 -23.82
C GLY A 501 -13.48 3.29 -24.42
N THR A 502 -14.30 2.31 -24.03
CA THR A 502 -14.83 1.31 -24.98
C THR A 502 -15.84 1.75 -26.07
N HIS A 503 -16.14 3.05 -26.21
CA HIS A 503 -17.24 3.55 -27.05
C HIS A 503 -16.84 4.47 -28.18
N LEU A 504 -15.79 5.28 -28.00
CA LEU A 504 -15.46 6.44 -28.85
C LEU A 504 -16.67 7.40 -29.01
N CYS A 505 -16.64 8.31 -29.99
CA CYS A 505 -17.57 9.43 -30.13
C CYS A 505 -19.01 9.02 -30.53
N HIS A 506 -19.85 8.74 -29.53
CA HIS A 506 -21.32 8.61 -29.63
C HIS A 506 -21.99 9.46 -28.54
N MET A 507 -23.31 9.69 -28.64
CA MET A 507 -24.06 10.72 -27.89
C MET A 507 -25.42 10.16 -27.41
N SER A 508 -26.14 10.86 -26.51
CA SER A 508 -27.37 10.37 -25.88
C SER A 508 -28.11 11.49 -25.10
N PRO A 509 -28.79 11.32 -23.94
CA PRO A 509 -29.65 12.40 -23.44
C PRO A 509 -28.86 13.58 -22.93
N ASP A 510 -29.37 14.78 -23.19
CA ASP A 510 -29.09 15.99 -22.43
C ASP A 510 -29.95 16.14 -21.13
N ARG A 511 -30.34 17.35 -20.77
CA ARG A 511 -31.69 17.72 -20.33
C ARG A 511 -32.31 18.60 -21.43
N ASN A 512 -33.59 18.92 -21.33
CA ASN A 512 -34.64 18.67 -22.34
C ASN A 512 -35.22 17.26 -22.06
N PRO A 513 -36.39 16.87 -22.60
CA PRO A 513 -36.95 15.55 -22.36
C PRO A 513 -37.08 14.71 -23.65
N GLY A 514 -36.88 15.27 -24.85
CA GLY A 514 -37.00 14.61 -26.16
C GLY A 514 -35.69 14.16 -26.84
N VAL A 515 -35.16 15.00 -27.74
CA VAL A 515 -34.99 14.79 -29.20
C VAL A 515 -34.35 13.50 -29.83
N THR A 516 -33.99 12.46 -29.08
CA THR A 516 -33.52 11.10 -29.51
C THR A 516 -32.80 10.81 -30.85
N LYS A 517 -31.96 11.69 -31.41
CA LYS A 517 -30.62 11.26 -31.90
C LYS A 517 -29.66 12.40 -31.83
N LEU A 518 -29.02 12.49 -30.69
CA LEU A 518 -27.67 12.94 -30.64
C LEU A 518 -26.77 11.78 -31.08
N ARG A 519 -25.99 12.05 -32.11
CA ARG A 519 -24.87 11.25 -32.56
C ARG A 519 -23.79 12.30 -32.72
N ILE A 520 -22.67 12.14 -32.02
CA ILE A 520 -21.64 13.19 -31.95
C ILE A 520 -21.26 13.57 -33.38
N SER A 521 -21.59 14.82 -33.74
CA SER A 521 -21.35 15.42 -35.04
C SER A 521 -20.27 16.48 -34.85
N LEU A 522 -19.03 16.12 -35.17
CA LEU A 522 -17.80 16.88 -34.86
C LEU A 522 -16.94 17.15 -36.10
N GLY A 523 -15.86 17.94 -35.90
CA GLY A 523 -14.73 18.09 -36.81
C GLY A 523 -13.49 17.22 -36.45
N PRO A 524 -12.28 17.81 -36.31
CA PRO A 524 -10.99 17.08 -36.44
C PRO A 524 -10.56 16.26 -35.20
N VAL A 525 -11.08 15.02 -35.10
CA VAL A 525 -10.59 13.96 -34.20
C VAL A 525 -9.22 13.44 -34.63
N LYS A 526 -8.30 13.13 -33.69
CA LYS A 526 -6.95 12.64 -34.00
C LYS A 526 -6.76 11.15 -33.59
N TRP A 527 -6.96 10.26 -34.55
CA TRP A 527 -7.02 8.80 -34.37
C TRP A 527 -5.63 8.12 -34.25
N ALA A 528 -5.51 7.04 -33.44
CA ALA A 528 -4.31 6.18 -33.33
C ALA A 528 -4.59 4.89 -32.52
N ARG A 529 -3.87 3.81 -32.86
CA ARG A 529 -4.20 2.42 -32.49
C ARG A 529 -2.96 1.61 -32.04
N LEU A 530 -3.13 0.65 -31.13
CA LEU A 530 -2.04 -0.06 -30.41
C LEU A 530 -2.33 -1.55 -30.16
N PRO A 531 -1.31 -2.45 -30.24
CA PRO A 531 -1.49 -3.89 -30.06
C PRO A 531 -1.72 -4.29 -28.59
N THR A 532 -2.78 -5.07 -28.34
CA THR A 532 -3.35 -5.33 -26.99
C THR A 532 -3.92 -6.76 -26.86
N CYS A 533 -4.44 -7.13 -25.68
CA CYS A 533 -4.89 -8.49 -25.32
C CYS A 533 -6.02 -8.46 -24.26
N GLY A 534 -6.71 -9.58 -23.93
CA GLY A 534 -6.53 -10.97 -24.37
C GLY A 534 -7.62 -11.92 -23.81
N GLU A 535 -7.33 -13.22 -23.69
CA GLU A 535 -8.24 -14.29 -23.20
C GLU A 535 -7.41 -15.40 -22.49
N ALA A 536 -8.01 -16.22 -21.62
CA ALA A 536 -7.32 -17.29 -20.87
C ALA A 536 -8.17 -18.55 -20.59
N ASN A 537 -7.56 -19.73 -20.75
CA ASN A 537 -8.05 -21.08 -20.41
C ASN A 537 -6.81 -21.96 -20.07
N GLY A 538 -6.94 -23.13 -19.41
CA GLY A 538 -5.74 -23.84 -18.93
C GLY A 538 -5.95 -25.17 -18.17
N ASP A 539 -6.98 -25.93 -18.53
CA ASP A 539 -7.72 -26.85 -17.66
C ASP A 539 -7.06 -28.23 -17.36
N LEU A 540 -5.72 -28.33 -17.40
CA LEU A 540 -4.97 -29.57 -17.14
C LEU A 540 -4.84 -29.83 -15.63
N LEU A 541 -5.75 -30.64 -15.07
CA LEU A 541 -5.65 -31.12 -13.70
C LEU A 541 -4.42 -32.04 -13.55
N VAL A 542 -3.36 -31.53 -12.93
CA VAL A 542 -2.01 -32.11 -12.87
C VAL A 542 -1.93 -33.41 -12.03
N LYS A 543 -0.95 -34.27 -12.32
CA LYS A 543 -0.53 -35.44 -11.51
C LYS A 543 0.99 -35.51 -11.46
N TYR A 544 1.55 -36.22 -10.46
CA TYR A 544 3.00 -36.25 -10.18
C TYR A 544 3.54 -37.69 -10.02
N PRO A 545 4.79 -37.98 -10.42
CA PRO A 545 5.37 -39.33 -10.39
C PRO A 545 5.97 -39.72 -9.03
N THR A 546 6.01 -41.02 -8.73
CA THR A 546 6.73 -41.58 -7.59
C THR A 546 8.24 -41.53 -7.83
N PHE A 547 8.97 -40.69 -7.08
CA PHE A 547 10.40 -40.49 -7.30
C PHE A 547 11.26 -41.57 -6.64
N TYR A 548 12.03 -42.31 -7.45
CA TYR A 548 13.04 -43.27 -7.00
C TYR A 548 14.44 -42.70 -7.22
N ALA A 549 15.05 -42.14 -6.17
CA ALA A 549 16.48 -41.82 -6.20
C ALA A 549 17.31 -43.12 -6.08
N THR A 550 18.18 -43.39 -7.06
CA THR A 550 19.09 -44.55 -7.00
C THR A 550 20.21 -44.29 -5.98
N PRO A 551 20.68 -45.33 -5.25
CA PRO A 551 21.66 -45.18 -4.17
C PRO A 551 22.99 -44.51 -4.58
N ASP A 552 23.34 -44.59 -5.85
CA ASP A 552 24.66 -44.19 -6.37
C ASP A 552 24.76 -42.70 -6.69
N SER A 553 23.65 -41.96 -6.68
CA SER A 553 23.54 -40.52 -6.98
C SER A 553 24.63 -39.66 -6.30
N PRO A 554 25.49 -38.94 -7.05
CA PRO A 554 26.52 -38.04 -6.51
C PRO A 554 26.03 -37.04 -5.46
N ASN A 555 26.91 -36.69 -4.52
CA ASN A 555 26.52 -35.93 -3.32
C ASN A 555 26.19 -34.47 -3.62
N ASP A 556 26.85 -33.89 -4.62
CA ASP A 556 26.63 -32.55 -5.19
C ASP A 556 25.25 -32.44 -5.84
N ILE A 557 24.81 -33.45 -6.61
CA ILE A 557 23.44 -33.51 -7.13
C ILE A 557 22.43 -33.53 -5.98
N ILE A 558 22.76 -34.25 -4.90
CA ILE A 558 21.92 -34.24 -3.69
C ILE A 558 22.01 -32.87 -2.96
N CYS A 559 23.15 -32.18 -2.97
CA CYS A 559 23.26 -30.80 -2.47
C CYS A 559 22.30 -29.85 -3.20
N GLU A 560 22.27 -29.89 -4.52
CA GLU A 560 21.38 -29.06 -5.33
C GLU A 560 19.90 -29.46 -5.15
N LEU A 561 19.60 -30.76 -5.01
CA LEU A 561 18.26 -31.23 -4.66
C LEU A 561 17.77 -30.62 -3.32
N PHE A 562 18.62 -30.60 -2.30
CA PHE A 562 18.29 -29.94 -1.03
C PHE A 562 18.12 -28.42 -1.18
N LYS A 563 18.92 -27.73 -2.01
CA LYS A 563 18.75 -26.28 -2.27
C LYS A 563 17.47 -25.97 -3.06
N ALA A 564 17.10 -26.82 -4.02
CA ALA A 564 15.84 -26.73 -4.75
C ALA A 564 14.66 -26.92 -3.79
N LEU A 565 14.69 -27.96 -2.96
CA LEU A 565 13.65 -28.22 -1.97
C LEU A 565 13.57 -27.16 -0.86
N ALA A 566 14.69 -26.55 -0.48
CA ALA A 566 14.73 -25.35 0.37
C ALA A 566 13.98 -24.14 -0.20
N THR A 567 13.63 -24.19 -1.49
CA THR A 567 12.90 -23.16 -2.23
C THR A 567 11.46 -23.56 -2.49
N ILE A 568 11.18 -24.86 -2.59
CA ILE A 568 9.86 -25.42 -2.95
C ILE A 568 9.03 -25.78 -1.70
N ASP A 569 9.66 -26.35 -0.67
CA ASP A 569 8.99 -26.98 0.48
C ASP A 569 9.72 -26.57 1.77
N ALA A 570 9.59 -25.29 2.13
CA ALA A 570 10.53 -24.58 3.00
C ALA A 570 9.95 -24.29 4.41
N PRO A 571 9.96 -23.07 5.01
CA PRO A 571 9.65 -22.90 6.43
C PRO A 571 8.16 -23.04 6.70
N ARG A 572 7.75 -24.03 7.51
CA ARG A 572 6.39 -24.09 8.04
C ARG A 572 6.38 -24.56 9.49
N GLY A 573 6.68 -23.57 10.34
CA GLY A 573 6.33 -23.46 11.75
C GLY A 573 4.84 -23.67 11.99
N LEU A 574 4.34 -23.17 13.13
CA LEU A 574 2.95 -22.73 13.21
C LEU A 574 2.85 -21.48 14.10
N PRO A 575 1.94 -20.54 13.79
CA PRO A 575 1.82 -19.24 14.43
C PRO A 575 1.13 -19.29 15.81
N LEU A 576 0.02 -18.57 16.03
CA LEU A 576 -0.30 -17.95 17.33
C LEU A 576 -1.60 -18.44 17.97
N ARG A 577 -1.87 -17.99 19.20
CA ARG A 577 -3.11 -18.31 19.92
C ARG A 577 -4.04 -17.10 19.93
N ARG A 578 -5.16 -17.23 19.23
CA ARG A 578 -6.30 -16.30 19.20
C ARG A 578 -7.63 -17.04 19.39
N SER A 579 -8.70 -16.31 19.67
CA SER A 579 -10.00 -16.89 20.04
C SER A 579 -11.18 -15.95 19.82
N LEU A 580 -12.34 -16.57 19.62
CA LEU A 580 -13.68 -16.02 19.74
C LEU A 580 -14.61 -17.23 19.94
N ASN A 581 -15.91 -17.10 19.65
CA ASN A 581 -16.79 -18.27 19.48
C ASN A 581 -16.23 -19.19 18.35
N PRO A 582 -16.27 -20.54 18.46
CA PRO A 582 -16.10 -21.48 17.34
C PRO A 582 -16.80 -21.07 16.03
N ALA A 583 -17.86 -20.25 16.10
CA ALA A 583 -18.50 -19.59 14.97
C ALA A 583 -17.59 -18.71 14.07
N TYR A 584 -16.35 -18.40 14.47
CA TYR A 584 -15.38 -17.66 13.65
C TYR A 584 -14.38 -18.56 12.87
N LEU A 585 -14.53 -19.89 12.90
CA LEU A 585 -13.57 -20.84 12.30
C LEU A 585 -13.56 -20.92 10.76
N GLU A 586 -14.59 -20.41 10.06
CA GLU A 586 -14.82 -20.69 8.62
C GLU A 586 -14.06 -19.80 7.61
N PHE A 587 -13.28 -18.80 8.04
CA PHE A 587 -12.79 -17.73 7.14
C PHE A 587 -11.26 -17.71 6.84
N GLU A 588 -10.49 -18.76 7.16
CA GLU A 588 -9.09 -18.93 6.71
C GLU A 588 -8.79 -20.32 6.06
N TYR A 589 -9.71 -20.87 5.26
CA TYR A 589 -9.48 -22.16 4.56
C TYR A 589 -8.48 -22.05 3.38
N GLY A 590 -7.19 -21.80 3.68
CA GLY A 590 -6.13 -21.68 2.66
C GLY A 590 -4.67 -21.80 3.12
N LYS A 591 -4.35 -21.78 4.42
CA LYS A 591 -2.95 -21.95 4.89
C LYS A 591 -2.53 -23.44 4.88
N PRO A 592 -1.37 -23.80 4.31
CA PRO A 592 -0.91 -25.19 4.27
C PRO A 592 -0.48 -25.68 5.66
N SER A 593 -0.74 -26.95 5.95
CA SER A 593 -0.33 -27.65 7.17
C SER A 593 1.19 -27.53 7.41
N PRO A 594 1.67 -27.67 8.67
CA PRO A 594 3.10 -27.71 8.95
C PRO A 594 3.68 -29.00 8.36
N SER A 595 4.22 -28.87 7.14
CA SER A 595 4.47 -29.96 6.19
C SER A 595 5.36 -31.07 6.77
N LEU A 596 5.14 -32.30 6.30
CA LEU A 596 6.00 -33.46 6.55
C LEU A 596 7.06 -33.53 5.44
N GLY A 597 7.78 -32.42 5.27
CA GLY A 597 8.60 -32.13 4.08
C GLY A 597 10.07 -31.85 4.38
N TRP A 598 10.79 -31.35 3.37
CA TRP A 598 12.24 -31.44 3.05
C TRP A 598 13.28 -31.74 4.14
N ILE A 599 13.14 -31.28 5.39
CA ILE A 599 13.84 -31.89 6.54
C ILE A 599 13.71 -33.40 6.49
N ILE A 600 12.53 -33.88 6.13
CA ILE A 600 12.22 -35.28 6.10
C ILE A 600 13.22 -36.09 5.26
N LEU A 601 13.85 -35.49 4.23
CA LEU A 601 14.96 -36.09 3.49
C LEU A 601 16.13 -36.50 4.42
N THR A 602 16.41 -35.66 5.42
CA THR A 602 17.37 -35.86 6.50
C THR A 602 16.94 -36.90 7.53
N HIS A 603 15.85 -37.61 7.24
CA HIS A 603 15.35 -38.76 7.97
C HIS A 603 15.08 -39.96 7.04
N ILE A 604 15.53 -39.98 5.78
CA ILE A 604 15.34 -41.11 4.85
C ILE A 604 16.46 -42.17 5.01
N CYS A 605 17.44 -42.24 4.10
CA CYS A 605 18.53 -43.23 4.13
C CYS A 605 19.84 -42.60 4.62
N ARG A 606 20.85 -43.41 5.00
CA ARG A 606 22.21 -42.88 5.27
C ARG A 606 23.06 -42.73 4.02
N ARG A 607 22.45 -42.22 2.94
CA ARG A 607 23.08 -41.14 2.17
C ARG A 607 22.52 -39.80 2.69
N LEU A 608 21.24 -39.48 2.45
CA LEU A 608 20.53 -38.22 2.80
C LEU A 608 20.62 -37.69 4.27
N ARG A 609 21.29 -38.42 5.16
CA ARG A 609 21.55 -38.10 6.57
C ARG A 609 23.06 -37.94 6.92
N ASN A 610 24.00 -37.75 5.98
CA ASN A 610 25.47 -37.69 6.23
C ASN A 610 26.64 -36.62 5.75
N ILE A 611 27.01 -35.57 4.86
CA ILE A 611 26.81 -34.25 3.98
C ILE A 611 25.80 -33.10 4.32
N GLY A 612 26.05 -32.27 5.32
CA GLY A 612 25.18 -31.24 5.81
C GLY A 612 25.87 -30.14 6.63
N ILE A 613 26.49 -30.46 7.76
CA ILE A 613 26.70 -29.53 8.87
C ILE A 613 28.19 -29.34 9.21
N GLY A 614 28.99 -29.24 8.15
CA GLY A 614 30.45 -29.32 8.02
C GLY A 614 31.05 -28.41 6.92
N TYR A 615 30.26 -27.88 5.97
CA TYR A 615 30.60 -26.84 4.97
C TYR A 615 29.38 -25.90 4.66
N LEU A 616 29.14 -25.47 3.40
CA LEU A 616 28.14 -24.53 2.78
C LEU A 616 27.92 -23.14 3.44
N PRO A 617 27.75 -22.06 2.64
CA PRO A 617 27.20 -20.79 3.12
C PRO A 617 25.76 -20.89 3.69
N ALA A 618 24.70 -20.81 2.87
CA ALA A 618 23.31 -20.67 3.31
C ALA A 618 22.36 -21.81 2.86
N LEU A 619 21.75 -22.47 3.85
CA LEU A 619 20.43 -23.16 3.79
C LEU A 619 19.71 -23.20 5.17
N TRP A 620 20.27 -22.58 6.22
CA TRP A 620 19.41 -21.75 7.08
C TRP A 620 19.21 -20.45 6.26
N GLY A 621 18.43 -20.54 5.17
CA GLY A 621 18.61 -19.70 3.97
C GLY A 621 17.46 -18.76 3.58
N ARG A 622 16.27 -18.96 4.14
CA ARG A 622 15.10 -18.04 4.12
C ARG A 622 14.14 -18.32 5.30
N VAL A 623 14.56 -19.15 6.27
CA VAL A 623 13.70 -20.25 6.74
C VAL A 623 13.78 -20.60 8.26
N VAL A 624 14.26 -19.71 9.12
CA VAL A 624 15.16 -20.17 10.20
C VAL A 624 14.68 -20.10 11.65
N CYS A 625 13.98 -19.08 12.15
CA CYS A 625 13.65 -19.07 13.58
C CYS A 625 12.41 -19.93 13.91
N VAL A 626 12.25 -21.02 13.15
CA VAL A 626 10.93 -21.50 12.69
C VAL A 626 10.23 -22.48 13.64
N PHE A 627 10.92 -23.06 14.64
CA PHE A 627 10.30 -24.02 15.57
C PHE A 627 11.19 -24.37 16.83
N PRO A 628 10.73 -24.24 18.11
CA PRO A 628 11.64 -24.33 19.30
C PRO A 628 11.48 -25.27 20.59
N SER A 629 11.95 -26.55 20.66
CA SER A 629 12.16 -27.38 21.91
C SER A 629 13.49 -28.17 22.06
N ALA A 630 13.96 -28.24 23.31
CA ALA A 630 14.87 -29.20 23.96
C ALA A 630 16.28 -29.49 23.36
N HIS A 631 16.47 -29.73 22.06
CA HIS A 631 17.80 -29.84 21.42
C HIS A 631 17.89 -29.20 20.02
N ALA A 632 16.78 -29.10 19.29
CA ALA A 632 16.43 -28.16 18.20
C ALA A 632 17.53 -27.69 17.21
N TRP A 633 17.47 -26.64 16.37
CA TRP A 633 17.26 -25.18 16.58
C TRP A 633 17.72 -24.69 17.96
N LYS A 634 19.00 -24.30 18.06
CA LYS A 634 20.07 -25.23 18.54
C LYS A 634 20.58 -26.17 17.41
N THR A 635 21.63 -26.94 17.65
CA THR A 635 22.44 -27.75 16.70
C THR A 635 23.02 -27.15 15.37
N THR A 636 22.55 -26.01 14.88
CA THR A 636 22.76 -25.40 13.55
C THR A 636 24.17 -24.81 13.15
N LEU A 637 25.28 -25.06 13.85
CA LEU A 637 25.88 -23.91 14.61
C LEU A 637 27.54 -23.61 14.50
N ALA A 638 28.59 -24.39 14.97
CA ALA A 638 30.07 -24.33 15.18
C ALA A 638 30.92 -25.65 15.02
N ARG A 639 30.61 -26.58 14.09
CA ARG A 639 31.24 -27.87 13.79
C ARG A 639 31.59 -28.05 12.28
N SER A 640 31.85 -26.94 11.56
CA SER A 640 32.00 -26.82 10.07
C SER A 640 33.02 -25.78 9.54
N ARG A 641 33.08 -25.57 8.20
CA ARG A 641 33.61 -24.37 7.50
C ARG A 641 32.49 -23.42 7.00
N SER A 642 32.81 -22.53 6.03
CA SER A 642 31.90 -21.83 5.08
C SER A 642 31.06 -20.63 5.60
N ALA A 643 30.42 -19.88 4.70
CA ALA A 643 30.05 -18.44 4.85
C ALA A 643 28.58 -18.15 5.34
N PRO A 644 28.06 -16.89 5.30
CA PRO A 644 26.75 -16.41 5.84
C PRO A 644 25.41 -17.04 5.39
N LEU A 645 24.28 -16.45 5.85
CA LEU A 645 22.88 -16.94 5.85
C LEU A 645 21.81 -15.88 5.42
N VAL A 646 20.51 -16.24 5.47
CA VAL A 646 19.30 -15.36 5.49
C VAL A 646 18.14 -16.09 6.24
N LEU A 647 17.40 -15.40 7.12
CA LEU A 647 16.49 -15.96 8.15
C LEU A 647 15.11 -15.21 8.19
N ASP A 648 14.17 -15.65 9.05
CA ASP A 648 12.83 -15.04 9.34
C ASP A 648 12.25 -15.61 10.67
N THR A 649 11.38 -14.88 11.36
CA THR A 649 10.64 -15.32 12.57
C THR A 649 9.13 -15.12 12.50
N ARG A 650 8.61 -14.37 11.52
CA ARG A 650 7.16 -14.05 11.36
C ARG A 650 6.29 -15.30 11.21
N ASP A 651 6.88 -16.37 10.68
CA ASP A 651 6.25 -17.69 10.48
C ASP A 651 6.27 -18.60 11.73
N ALA A 652 7.01 -18.21 12.77
CA ALA A 652 7.11 -18.97 14.00
C ALA A 652 6.14 -18.42 15.06
N GLY A 653 5.82 -19.22 16.08
CA GLY A 653 4.80 -18.91 17.07
C GLY A 653 5.19 -17.84 18.10
N VAL A 654 5.52 -16.62 17.65
CA VAL A 654 5.78 -15.34 18.36
C VAL A 654 5.49 -15.34 19.85
N ARG A 655 4.22 -15.60 20.21
CA ARG A 655 3.64 -15.52 21.55
C ARG A 655 4.06 -16.77 22.34
N ALA A 656 3.11 -17.62 22.76
CA ALA A 656 3.34 -18.82 23.59
C ALA A 656 4.27 -19.93 23.01
N VAL A 657 5.00 -19.67 21.91
CA VAL A 657 6.00 -20.56 21.30
C VAL A 657 7.34 -19.87 20.99
N MET A 658 7.56 -18.59 21.28
CA MET A 658 8.93 -18.06 21.46
C MET A 658 9.06 -17.45 22.85
N SER A 659 10.22 -17.58 23.50
CA SER A 659 10.37 -17.12 24.90
C SER A 659 11.82 -17.02 25.46
N TRP A 660 12.82 -17.18 24.59
CA TRP A 660 14.18 -17.66 24.80
C TRP A 660 15.31 -16.59 24.92
N PRO A 661 15.66 -16.03 26.11
CA PRO A 661 16.81 -15.17 26.43
C PRO A 661 18.10 -15.23 25.61
N LEU A 662 18.76 -14.07 25.66
CA LEU A 662 19.32 -13.43 24.48
C LEU A 662 20.81 -13.08 24.59
N PRO A 663 21.77 -13.97 24.95
CA PRO A 663 23.17 -13.58 24.97
C PRO A 663 23.64 -13.14 23.60
N ALA A 664 23.87 -11.84 23.49
CA ALA A 664 24.03 -11.12 22.26
C ALA A 664 25.29 -11.46 21.46
N HIS A 665 25.99 -12.59 21.68
CA HIS A 665 26.94 -13.12 20.72
C HIS A 665 26.13 -13.82 19.64
N ALA A 666 25.54 -12.96 18.85
CA ALA A 666 24.48 -13.21 17.94
C ALA A 666 24.58 -12.17 16.82
N MET A 667 25.66 -12.25 16.03
CA MET A 667 26.00 -11.40 14.89
C MET A 667 26.66 -12.15 13.72
N VAL A 668 27.99 -12.44 13.73
CA VAL A 668 28.90 -13.00 12.66
C VAL A 668 28.40 -14.10 11.66
N ARG A 669 27.15 -14.23 11.20
CA ARG A 669 26.81 -15.06 10.00
C ARG A 669 25.40 -14.96 9.46
N ALA A 670 24.42 -14.62 10.28
CA ALA A 670 23.17 -14.13 9.74
C ALA A 670 23.23 -12.63 9.61
N ARG A 671 22.22 -12.14 8.89
CA ARG A 671 22.43 -11.15 7.82
C ARG A 671 21.10 -10.62 7.26
N SER A 672 20.01 -11.18 7.78
CA SER A 672 18.61 -10.85 7.55
C SER A 672 17.82 -11.78 8.46
N ILE A 673 17.05 -11.22 9.38
CA ILE A 673 15.84 -11.82 9.96
C ILE A 673 14.76 -10.73 9.88
N ARG A 674 13.60 -11.01 10.46
CA ARG A 674 12.24 -10.51 10.17
C ARG A 674 11.37 -11.00 11.33
N GLY A 675 10.30 -10.33 11.76
CA GLY A 675 9.55 -10.85 12.93
C GLY A 675 8.19 -10.24 13.28
N VAL A 676 7.51 -10.94 14.19
CA VAL A 676 6.24 -10.58 14.85
C VAL A 676 6.44 -10.79 16.38
N VAL A 677 5.76 -10.03 17.26
CA VAL A 677 6.46 -9.43 18.45
C VAL A 677 5.57 -8.99 19.69
N HIS A 678 5.94 -8.10 20.69
CA HIS A 678 5.12 -7.68 21.93
C HIS A 678 4.96 -6.12 22.38
N PRO A 679 3.78 -5.46 22.70
CA PRO A 679 2.64 -6.37 24.21
C PRO A 679 3.19 -7.37 25.24
N GLN A 680 2.55 -8.52 25.37
CA GLN A 680 2.00 -9.12 26.61
C GLN A 680 2.95 -9.47 27.80
N GLN A 681 3.94 -8.62 28.14
CA GLN A 681 5.23 -9.00 28.74
C GLN A 681 5.88 -8.14 29.86
N PRO A 682 5.26 -7.10 30.45
CA PRO A 682 5.89 -5.91 31.07
C PRO A 682 7.25 -6.05 31.80
N VAL A 683 8.36 -5.89 31.05
CA VAL A 683 9.76 -5.62 31.44
C VAL A 683 10.56 -4.83 30.36
N GLY A 684 9.90 -4.11 29.45
CA GLY A 684 10.40 -3.78 28.08
C GLY A 684 11.45 -2.69 27.83
N HIS A 685 11.93 -1.93 28.80
CA HIS A 685 12.90 -0.85 28.56
C HIS A 685 14.37 -1.33 28.37
N GLN A 686 14.70 -2.22 27.42
CA GLN A 686 16.09 -2.75 27.28
C GLN A 686 16.59 -3.22 25.89
N TRP A 687 15.77 -3.74 24.96
CA TRP A 687 16.06 -5.11 24.51
C TRP A 687 16.89 -5.42 23.22
N TRP A 688 17.28 -4.52 22.29
CA TRP A 688 18.41 -4.83 21.34
C TRP A 688 19.49 -3.70 21.11
N SER A 689 19.65 -2.67 21.96
CA SER A 689 20.46 -1.45 21.62
C SER A 689 21.99 -1.50 21.91
N ASP A 690 22.68 -0.35 21.70
CA ASP A 690 24.11 0.06 21.67
C ASP A 690 25.16 -0.89 21.05
N ALA A 691 24.76 -2.10 20.74
CA ALA A 691 25.48 -3.17 20.11
C ALA A 691 26.28 -2.81 18.82
N ASN A 692 27.62 -2.81 18.85
CA ASN A 692 28.46 -2.56 17.65
C ASN A 692 29.15 -3.79 16.99
N LEU A 693 28.84 -4.18 15.72
CA LEU A 693 29.03 -5.56 15.18
C LEU A 693 29.57 -5.85 13.71
N PRO A 694 30.88 -5.76 13.43
CA PRO A 694 31.55 -5.80 12.10
C PRO A 694 31.35 -6.82 10.91
N SER A 695 30.20 -6.87 10.16
CA SER A 695 30.06 -7.00 8.65
C SER A 695 29.23 -8.07 7.83
N CYS A 696 27.93 -7.86 7.43
CA CYS A 696 27.19 -8.78 6.48
C CYS A 696 26.09 -8.31 5.44
N LYS A 697 25.16 -7.39 5.75
CA LYS A 697 24.06 -6.81 4.92
C LYS A 697 22.74 -7.60 4.63
N PHE A 698 21.57 -7.10 5.15
CA PHE A 698 20.10 -7.27 4.82
C PHE A 698 19.12 -7.52 6.03
N LEU A 699 17.78 -7.40 5.84
CA LEU A 699 16.66 -7.68 6.80
C LEU A 699 15.24 -7.68 6.11
N ASP A 700 14.16 -7.98 6.86
CA ASP A 700 12.86 -7.24 6.93
C ASP A 700 12.30 -7.26 8.41
N LEU A 701 11.02 -6.94 8.78
CA LEU A 701 10.41 -7.04 10.14
C LEU A 701 8.86 -6.74 10.16
N SER A 702 8.19 -6.64 11.34
CA SER A 702 6.76 -6.25 11.54
C SER A 702 6.36 -5.89 13.01
N TYR A 703 5.11 -5.42 13.18
CA TYR A 703 4.19 -5.69 14.31
C TYR A 703 3.40 -7.01 14.15
N ASP A 704 2.61 -7.40 15.15
CA ASP A 704 1.44 -8.28 14.96
C ASP A 704 0.20 -7.44 14.52
N TYR A 705 -0.99 -7.70 15.06
CA TYR A 705 -2.16 -6.82 14.92
C TYR A 705 -3.13 -7.00 16.10
N GLY A 706 -3.70 -5.89 16.54
CA GLY A 706 -4.36 -5.76 17.85
C GLY A 706 -5.76 -6.36 17.95
N ILE A 707 -5.87 -7.70 17.90
CA ILE A 707 -7.17 -8.39 17.90
C ILE A 707 -7.78 -8.45 19.31
N GLY A 708 -8.30 -7.29 19.74
CA GLY A 708 -8.80 -6.99 21.08
C GLY A 708 -8.33 -5.60 21.58
N SER A 709 -7.39 -4.96 20.87
CA SER A 709 -6.75 -3.70 21.24
C SER A 709 -7.68 -2.50 21.02
N ARG A 710 -8.46 -2.15 22.05
CA ARG A 710 -9.15 -0.84 22.15
C ARG A 710 -8.98 -0.12 23.50
N ALA A 711 -8.11 -0.61 24.39
CA ALA A 711 -7.90 -0.05 25.73
C ALA A 711 -6.64 0.83 25.82
N GLY A 712 -6.69 2.02 25.19
CA GLY A 712 -5.79 3.16 25.45
C GLY A 712 -4.35 3.04 24.94
N SER A 713 -3.96 3.96 24.05
CA SER A 713 -2.60 4.07 23.49
C SER A 713 -1.50 4.03 24.55
N ARG A 714 -0.58 3.06 24.43
CA ARG A 714 0.29 2.60 25.52
C ARG A 714 1.58 3.41 25.65
N ARG A 715 1.44 4.65 26.13
CA ARG A 715 2.57 5.57 26.39
C ARG A 715 3.49 5.05 27.52
N LEU A 716 4.79 5.20 27.35
CA LEU A 716 5.81 4.19 27.70
C LEU A 716 7.24 4.74 27.94
N GLU A 717 7.51 6.01 27.59
CA GLU A 717 8.67 6.81 28.02
C GLU A 717 10.10 6.26 27.70
N LEU A 718 10.53 6.27 26.42
CA LEU A 718 11.85 5.73 25.98
C LEU A 718 12.76 6.69 25.14
N THR A 719 14.04 6.32 24.85
CA THR A 719 15.18 7.29 24.92
C THR A 719 16.43 7.32 23.96
N GLY A 720 16.70 6.41 23.00
CA GLY A 720 17.91 6.43 22.09
C GLY A 720 18.23 5.16 21.24
N HIS A 721 19.45 4.97 20.69
CA HIS A 721 19.82 4.11 19.53
C HIS A 721 21.18 3.29 19.57
N ILE A 722 21.51 2.47 18.55
CA ILE A 722 22.59 1.41 18.39
C ILE A 722 23.92 2.09 18.07
N SER A 723 25.03 1.76 18.77
CA SER A 723 26.40 2.09 18.32
C SER A 723 26.63 1.60 16.91
N ALA A 724 26.44 2.50 15.95
CA ALA A 724 25.85 2.09 14.70
C ALA A 724 26.72 1.32 13.73
N PRO A 725 28.06 1.45 13.65
CA PRO A 725 28.72 2.19 12.58
C PRO A 725 28.27 2.00 11.12
N VAL A 726 27.47 0.99 10.78
CA VAL A 726 27.20 0.58 9.42
C VAL A 726 25.75 0.05 9.25
N LEU A 727 24.87 0.86 8.61
CA LEU A 727 23.40 0.80 8.52
C LEU A 727 22.78 0.84 7.07
N VAL A 728 21.76 0.00 6.71
CA VAL A 728 21.00 -0.30 5.44
C VAL A 728 19.91 -1.47 5.43
N ASN A 729 18.63 -1.26 5.07
CA ASN A 729 17.49 -2.26 4.93
C ASN A 729 16.92 -2.96 6.21
N TYR A 730 15.57 -3.00 6.34
CA TYR A 730 14.58 -3.87 7.09
C TYR A 730 13.13 -3.45 6.64
N GLU A 731 12.01 -3.91 7.23
CA GLU A 731 10.63 -3.34 7.09
C GLU A 731 9.93 -3.40 8.48
N ILE A 732 8.97 -2.57 8.93
CA ILE A 732 8.41 -2.70 10.33
C ILE A 732 6.92 -2.45 10.55
N ARG A 733 6.31 -1.35 10.10
CA ARG A 733 4.90 -1.05 10.45
C ARG A 733 4.64 -1.04 11.99
N GLY A 734 5.52 -0.44 12.82
CA GLY A 734 5.52 -0.71 14.27
C GLY A 734 6.22 0.30 15.21
N GLY A 735 7.06 -0.16 16.15
CA GLY A 735 8.17 0.64 16.73
C GLY A 735 8.42 0.63 18.25
N PHE A 736 9.59 1.09 18.74
CA PHE A 736 10.66 1.75 17.97
C PHE A 736 12.05 1.81 18.62
N ILE A 737 13.10 1.86 17.76
CA ILE A 737 14.37 2.60 17.97
C ILE A 737 14.95 3.07 16.57
N PRO A 738 15.84 4.10 16.46
CA PRO A 738 16.48 4.60 15.21
C PRO A 738 18.01 4.31 15.03
N PHE A 739 18.78 5.18 14.33
CA PHE A 739 19.86 4.85 13.36
C PHE A 739 21.12 5.75 13.41
N HIS A 740 21.95 5.77 12.34
CA HIS A 740 22.74 6.91 11.81
C HIS A 740 23.08 6.80 10.31
N ALA A 741 23.62 7.86 9.64
CA ALA A 741 23.12 8.21 8.29
C ALA A 741 24.05 8.46 7.07
N GLN A 742 25.30 8.94 7.15
CA GLN A 742 26.08 9.46 5.97
C GLN A 742 26.33 8.53 4.75
N SER A 743 25.85 7.29 4.74
CA SER A 743 26.32 6.23 3.82
C SER A 743 25.21 5.26 3.41
N LEU A 744 24.05 5.82 3.08
CA LEU A 744 22.72 5.19 3.01
C LEU A 744 21.86 5.95 1.89
N GLN A 745 20.75 5.69 1.11
CA GLN A 745 19.69 4.77 0.49
C GLN A 745 18.11 4.61 0.83
N CYS A 746 17.43 3.44 0.61
CA CYS A 746 15.95 3.16 0.46
C CYS A 746 15.03 2.82 1.71
N LEU A 747 13.76 2.30 1.59
CA LEU A 747 12.58 2.41 2.54
C LEU A 747 11.20 1.77 2.10
N SER A 748 10.34 1.34 3.07
CA SER A 748 8.90 0.91 3.06
C SER A 748 8.26 0.68 4.48
N VAL A 749 7.63 1.66 5.20
CA VAL A 749 7.20 1.59 6.66
C VAL A 749 6.11 2.56 7.17
N SER A 750 5.38 2.13 8.23
CA SER A 750 4.26 2.79 8.95
C SER A 750 4.34 2.79 10.52
N TYR A 751 3.34 3.44 11.17
CA TYR A 751 2.78 3.24 12.53
C TYR A 751 3.37 3.94 13.79
N SER A 752 2.46 4.15 14.78
CA SER A 752 2.64 4.27 16.25
C SER A 752 3.12 5.59 16.89
N VAL A 753 2.99 6.74 16.22
CA VAL A 753 3.78 7.95 16.54
C VAL A 753 2.96 9.15 17.08
N VAL A 754 3.51 10.35 17.29
CA VAL A 754 2.80 11.53 17.90
C VAL A 754 3.13 12.87 17.18
N TRP A 755 3.39 14.00 17.87
CA TRP A 755 3.46 15.34 17.26
C TRP A 755 4.80 15.72 16.59
N THR A 756 5.87 16.20 17.28
CA THR A 756 7.06 16.88 16.63
C THR A 756 8.51 16.42 17.06
N MET A 757 8.84 15.13 17.21
CA MET A 757 10.15 14.65 17.75
C MET A 757 11.33 14.81 16.82
N LEU A 758 11.17 14.57 15.50
CA LEU A 758 12.27 14.21 14.60
C LEU A 758 13.21 15.34 14.15
N LEU A 759 13.24 16.48 14.81
CA LEU A 759 13.79 17.69 14.19
C LEU A 759 15.33 17.69 14.06
N ASP A 760 16.05 16.73 14.67
CA ASP A 760 17.46 16.50 14.37
C ASP A 760 17.68 15.52 13.21
N CYS A 761 16.67 14.73 12.89
CA CYS A 761 16.70 13.38 12.31
C CYS A 761 17.13 13.29 10.83
N LEU A 762 17.80 14.34 10.34
CA LEU A 762 18.47 14.41 9.05
C LEU A 762 19.90 14.97 9.11
N GLN A 763 20.32 15.61 10.20
CA GLN A 763 21.58 16.39 10.31
C GLN A 763 22.92 15.69 10.14
N SER A 764 22.92 14.45 9.65
CA SER A 764 24.10 13.91 9.00
C SER A 764 23.82 12.86 7.92
N CYS A 765 22.98 13.17 6.94
CA CYS A 765 23.23 12.72 5.58
C CYS A 765 22.55 13.65 4.58
N PRO A 766 23.27 14.34 3.69
CA PRO A 766 22.66 15.12 2.63
C PRO A 766 22.34 14.25 1.45
N LEU A 767 22.88 13.01 1.41
CA LEU A 767 22.92 12.18 0.21
C LEU A 767 21.62 11.42 -0.08
N LEU A 768 20.55 12.17 -0.16
CA LEU A 768 19.16 11.79 -0.16
C LEU A 768 18.53 11.68 -1.55
N GLU A 769 17.74 10.64 -1.75
CA GLU A 769 17.05 10.23 -2.98
C GLU A 769 15.96 9.12 -2.74
N SER A 770 15.34 8.99 -1.55
CA SER A 770 14.35 7.95 -1.14
C SER A 770 13.58 8.21 0.22
N LEU A 771 12.40 8.86 0.44
CA LEU A 771 11.60 9.07 1.73
C LEU A 771 10.30 8.18 1.95
N THR A 772 9.81 7.91 3.19
CA THR A 772 8.66 6.98 3.48
C THR A 772 7.63 7.49 4.55
N VAL A 773 6.37 7.02 4.64
CA VAL A 773 5.28 7.66 5.46
C VAL A 773 3.99 6.83 5.83
N LEU A 774 3.98 5.49 5.89
CA LEU A 774 2.75 4.66 5.65
C LEU A 774 1.55 4.65 6.66
N ASP A 775 1.62 5.04 7.95
CA ASP A 775 0.43 4.94 8.88
C ASP A 775 0.63 5.71 10.21
N THR A 776 -0.07 5.35 11.31
CA THR A 776 -0.41 6.20 12.48
C THR A 776 0.64 7.15 13.12
N CYS A 777 0.23 8.41 13.31
CA CYS A 777 0.45 9.16 14.56
C CYS A 777 -0.82 9.17 15.45
N GLU A 778 -0.77 9.91 16.57
CA GLU A 778 -1.92 10.52 17.26
C GLU A 778 -1.63 12.00 17.53
N SER A 779 -2.52 12.89 17.13
CA SER A 779 -2.42 14.34 17.35
C SER A 779 -2.53 14.68 18.85
N SER A 780 -1.39 14.95 19.49
CA SER A 780 -1.31 15.28 20.94
C SER A 780 0.05 15.82 21.37
N GLU A 781 0.03 16.85 22.23
CA GLU A 781 1.10 17.84 22.39
C GLU A 781 1.63 17.88 23.87
N PRO A 782 2.76 18.54 24.20
CA PRO A 782 3.64 18.11 25.31
C PRO A 782 3.77 19.13 26.47
N GLU A 783 4.66 18.81 27.41
CA GLU A 783 5.02 19.63 28.58
C GLU A 783 5.89 20.86 28.24
N SER A 784 6.63 20.85 27.12
CA SER A 784 7.57 21.92 26.71
C SER A 784 8.05 21.71 25.25
N ALA A 785 8.46 22.77 24.56
CA ALA A 785 9.06 22.75 23.21
C ALA A 785 9.94 24.00 22.92
N PRO A 786 11.07 23.86 22.20
CA PRO A 786 11.87 24.98 21.65
C PRO A 786 11.41 25.44 20.23
N GLU A 787 12.02 26.49 19.66
CA GLU A 787 11.47 27.18 18.47
C GLU A 787 12.42 27.39 17.25
N LYS A 788 13.70 27.77 17.40
CA LYS A 788 14.53 28.22 16.24
C LYS A 788 14.83 27.14 15.18
N ALA A 789 14.77 27.54 13.91
CA ALA A 789 14.78 26.71 12.70
C ALA A 789 16.17 26.30 12.16
N THR A 790 16.20 25.27 11.29
CA THR A 790 17.24 25.02 10.26
C THR A 790 16.58 24.49 8.96
N ALA A 791 16.57 25.28 7.87
CA ALA A 791 15.75 25.04 6.66
C ALA A 791 16.28 25.70 5.34
N THR A 792 17.32 25.12 4.73
CA THR A 792 17.81 25.40 3.35
C THR A 792 18.05 24.07 2.60
N ALA A 793 18.96 23.94 1.62
CA ALA A 793 18.69 23.05 0.46
C ALA A 793 19.81 22.11 -0.05
N LEU A 794 19.44 20.84 -0.26
CA LEU A 794 20.06 19.80 -1.11
C LEU A 794 19.25 19.40 -2.40
N PRO A 795 19.05 20.31 -3.39
CA PRO A 795 18.04 20.23 -4.49
C PRO A 795 17.88 19.01 -5.44
N ARG A 796 18.58 17.89 -5.31
CA ARG A 796 19.04 17.04 -6.45
C ARG A 796 18.12 16.09 -7.26
N LEU A 797 16.94 15.67 -6.80
CA LEU A 797 16.60 14.23 -6.66
C LEU A 797 15.23 13.73 -7.35
N LYS A 798 14.98 12.41 -7.69
CA LYS A 798 13.71 11.75 -8.30
C LYS A 798 12.81 10.54 -7.69
N ARG A 799 12.96 9.22 -8.02
CA ARG A 799 12.02 8.05 -7.76
C ARG A 799 11.42 7.78 -6.37
N ILE A 800 10.12 7.39 -6.30
CA ILE A 800 9.21 7.13 -5.13
C ILE A 800 8.17 5.98 -5.37
N SER A 801 7.43 5.51 -4.34
CA SER A 801 6.15 4.73 -4.37
C SER A 801 5.03 5.30 -3.43
N LEU A 802 4.03 4.55 -2.92
CA LEU A 802 2.79 5.14 -2.31
C LEU A 802 2.16 4.32 -1.13
N SER A 803 1.43 4.97 -0.13
CA SER A 803 -0.17 4.44 2.23
C SER A 803 -0.76 5.48 3.32
N GLU A 804 -2.11 5.68 3.39
CA GLU A 804 -2.98 5.95 4.59
C GLU A 804 -2.60 6.93 5.75
N PRO A 805 -3.31 8.09 5.90
CA PRO A 805 -3.40 8.95 7.12
C PRO A 805 -4.17 8.42 8.35
N SER A 806 -4.14 9.20 9.43
CA SER A 806 -4.46 8.81 10.81
C SER A 806 -4.70 9.93 11.85
N ASP A 807 -4.09 11.12 11.74
CA ASP A 807 -3.84 12.04 12.88
C ASP A 807 -4.17 13.53 12.64
N ASP A 808 -3.42 14.53 13.11
CA ASP A 808 -3.53 15.93 12.65
C ASP A 808 -2.14 16.55 12.52
N SER A 809 -1.17 15.73 12.09
CA SER A 809 0.24 15.96 12.37
C SER A 809 1.07 15.75 11.11
N VAL A 810 0.97 14.59 10.47
CA VAL A 810 1.50 14.53 9.11
C VAL A 810 0.72 15.51 8.23
N CYS A 811 -0.56 15.78 8.59
CA CYS A 811 -1.52 16.84 8.20
C CYS A 811 -1.05 18.29 8.43
N LYS A 812 -0.10 18.51 9.34
CA LYS A 812 0.62 19.79 9.54
C LYS A 812 1.97 19.83 8.81
N LEU A 813 2.56 18.74 8.31
CA LEU A 813 3.86 18.79 7.61
C LEU A 813 3.82 18.86 6.06
N LEU A 814 3.57 20.03 5.43
CA LEU A 814 3.83 20.31 3.99
C LEU A 814 4.08 21.84 3.59
N ASP A 815 4.74 22.74 4.39
CA ASP A 815 5.45 24.04 4.06
C ASP A 815 7.00 24.12 4.35
N HIS A 816 7.49 24.29 5.57
CA HIS A 816 8.85 24.84 5.78
C HIS A 816 10.10 24.11 5.18
N LEU A 817 10.24 22.78 5.28
CA LEU A 817 11.46 22.02 4.96
C LEU A 817 11.52 21.46 3.52
N ILE A 818 12.69 20.98 3.03
CA ILE A 818 12.99 21.07 1.58
C ILE A 818 13.22 19.72 0.81
N ILE A 819 12.44 19.44 -0.27
CA ILE A 819 12.48 18.34 -1.31
C ILE A 819 11.95 18.85 -2.74
N PRO A 820 12.23 18.31 -3.95
CA PRO A 820 11.20 17.94 -4.96
C PRO A 820 10.86 18.77 -6.25
N LEU A 821 11.79 18.98 -7.21
CA LEU A 821 11.48 19.01 -8.68
C LEU A 821 11.67 17.62 -9.32
N GLU A 822 11.03 17.29 -10.45
CA GLU A 822 11.07 16.03 -11.27
C GLU A 822 10.09 14.87 -10.86
N ALA A 823 9.06 15.00 -9.97
CA ALA A 823 8.65 13.83 -9.03
C ALA A 823 7.07 13.64 -9.29
N LYS A 824 6.58 12.35 -9.35
CA LYS A 824 5.17 11.94 -9.17
C LYS A 824 4.44 12.05 -7.82
N VAL A 825 3.17 11.63 -7.79
CA VAL A 825 2.35 11.07 -6.69
C VAL A 825 1.31 10.12 -7.32
N ASP A 826 0.64 9.25 -6.53
CA ASP A 826 -0.50 8.37 -6.89
C ASP A 826 -1.39 7.92 -5.70
N GLY A 827 -2.19 6.86 -5.88
CA GLY A 827 -2.35 5.67 -5.00
C GLY A 827 -3.31 5.68 -3.79
N PRO A 828 -3.32 4.57 -2.99
CA PRO A 828 -4.38 4.08 -2.05
C PRO A 828 -4.96 5.05 -0.99
N TRP A 829 -5.25 4.64 0.25
CA TRP A 829 -6.40 5.12 1.05
C TRP A 829 -6.18 6.28 2.10
N CYS A 830 -7.24 6.85 2.74
CA CYS A 830 -7.28 7.90 3.80
C CYS A 830 -8.54 7.78 4.71
N ARG A 831 -8.70 8.66 5.73
CA ARG A 831 -9.55 8.37 6.92
C ARG A 831 -10.31 9.54 7.65
N SER A 832 -10.47 10.76 7.11
CA SER A 832 -10.61 12.00 7.94
C SER A 832 -11.79 13.01 7.69
N PRO A 833 -12.09 13.95 8.64
CA PRO A 833 -12.90 15.18 8.47
C PRO A 833 -12.23 16.59 8.44
N THR A 834 -10.94 16.84 8.81
CA THR A 834 -10.41 18.24 8.81
C THR A 834 -10.41 18.81 7.39
N VAL A 835 -9.99 18.02 6.41
CA VAL A 835 -10.55 17.99 5.06
C VAL A 835 -12.03 17.58 5.13
N PHE A 836 -12.94 18.51 4.90
CA PHE A 836 -13.38 18.70 3.52
C PHE A 836 -12.50 19.66 2.70
N ARG A 837 -12.84 20.95 2.63
CA ARG A 837 -12.46 21.83 1.51
C ARG A 837 -10.97 21.86 1.19
N HIS A 838 -10.14 22.01 2.23
CA HIS A 838 -8.68 22.11 2.22
C HIS A 838 -7.97 21.46 1.01
N LEU A 839 -8.11 20.14 0.83
CA LEU A 839 -7.47 19.36 -0.25
C LEU A 839 -8.46 18.90 -1.34
N LEU A 840 -9.47 19.72 -1.68
CA LEU A 840 -10.15 19.65 -3.01
C LEU A 840 -9.26 20.27 -4.11
N THR A 841 -8.37 21.13 -3.63
CA THR A 841 -7.58 22.18 -4.28
C THR A 841 -6.50 21.66 -5.23
N LEU A 842 -5.33 21.28 -4.71
CA LEU A 842 -4.01 21.08 -5.36
C LEU A 842 -4.04 20.24 -6.65
N ARG A 843 -5.05 19.39 -6.85
CA ARG A 843 -5.31 18.60 -8.05
C ARG A 843 -5.67 19.43 -9.27
N LYS A 844 -6.30 20.59 -9.13
CA LYS A 844 -6.94 21.24 -10.28
C LYS A 844 -6.14 22.40 -10.90
N LEU A 845 -4.87 22.56 -10.52
CA LEU A 845 -3.86 23.62 -10.98
C LEU A 845 -3.80 23.16 -12.54
N ARG A 846 -3.86 21.87 -12.93
CA ARG A 846 -2.93 21.40 -13.99
C ARG A 846 -3.41 20.75 -15.29
N SER A 847 -4.68 20.86 -15.77
CA SER A 847 -5.10 20.53 -17.17
C SER A 847 -6.63 20.55 -17.36
N ASP A 848 -7.27 20.60 -18.54
CA ASP A 848 -7.00 21.15 -19.89
C ASP A 848 -8.37 21.23 -20.65
N PRO A 849 -8.73 22.39 -21.25
CA PRO A 849 -10.02 22.79 -21.87
C PRO A 849 -10.92 21.93 -22.79
N ALA A 850 -10.97 20.58 -22.77
CA ALA A 850 -12.07 19.88 -23.49
C ALA A 850 -12.37 18.40 -23.13
N SER A 851 -11.88 17.92 -21.99
CA SER A 851 -11.87 16.51 -21.58
C SER A 851 -13.25 15.90 -21.28
N HIS A 852 -13.29 14.61 -20.89
CA HIS A 852 -14.53 13.85 -20.74
C HIS A 852 -14.45 12.67 -19.73
N ASP A 853 -15.38 12.56 -18.75
CA ASP A 853 -15.02 12.17 -17.36
C ASP A 853 -15.80 10.95 -16.76
N MET A 854 -15.21 9.74 -16.56
CA MET A 854 -15.80 8.44 -16.06
C MET A 854 -16.08 8.33 -14.54
N LEU A 855 -17.26 7.81 -14.18
CA LEU A 855 -17.78 7.72 -12.80
C LEU A 855 -17.54 6.33 -12.19
N ARG A 856 -17.75 6.21 -10.89
CA ARG A 856 -18.37 5.01 -10.33
C ARG A 856 -19.26 5.37 -9.14
N VAL A 857 -20.60 5.42 -9.27
CA VAL A 857 -21.44 5.39 -8.05
C VAL A 857 -21.40 3.97 -7.55
N SER A 858 -20.40 3.67 -6.72
CA SER A 858 -20.42 2.41 -5.97
C SER A 858 -21.23 2.58 -4.70
N ALA A 859 -22.09 1.63 -4.42
CA ALA A 859 -22.29 1.19 -3.06
C ALA A 859 -21.46 -0.07 -2.82
N THR A 860 -21.36 -0.37 -1.53
CA THR A 860 -20.41 -1.31 -0.95
C THR A 860 -21.12 -2.08 0.13
N ARG A 861 -20.57 -3.22 0.50
CA ARG A 861 -20.70 -3.67 1.87
C ARG A 861 -19.36 -3.95 2.51
N CYS A 862 -19.15 -3.38 3.70
CA CYS A 862 -18.04 -3.77 4.55
C CYS A 862 -18.20 -5.25 4.91
N PRO A 863 -17.25 -6.15 4.56
CA PRO A 863 -17.42 -7.59 4.79
C PRO A 863 -17.50 -7.97 6.28
N THR A 864 -16.99 -7.11 7.16
CA THR A 864 -16.83 -7.39 8.60
C THR A 864 -17.95 -6.86 9.48
N ASP A 865 -18.56 -5.72 9.13
CA ASP A 865 -19.63 -5.08 9.94
C ASP A 865 -20.94 -4.85 9.17
N GLY A 866 -21.00 -5.18 7.88
CA GLY A 866 -22.20 -5.06 7.06
C GLY A 866 -22.61 -3.63 6.68
N THR A 867 -21.82 -2.61 7.04
CA THR A 867 -22.09 -1.21 6.72
C THR A 867 -21.98 -0.93 5.22
N ARG A 868 -22.83 -0.05 4.69
CA ARG A 868 -22.68 0.50 3.34
C ARG A 868 -21.56 1.54 3.32
N TYR A 869 -20.74 1.49 2.28
CA TYR A 869 -19.89 2.61 1.89
C TYR A 869 -20.30 3.12 0.52
N LEU A 870 -20.56 4.42 0.43
CA LEU A 870 -21.10 5.10 -0.73
C LEU A 870 -20.03 5.84 -1.51
N SER A 871 -20.28 6.02 -2.80
CA SER A 871 -19.26 6.43 -3.74
C SER A 871 -19.84 7.16 -4.97
N LEU A 872 -18.99 7.90 -5.67
CA LEU A 872 -19.15 8.64 -6.93
C LEU A 872 -17.75 8.81 -7.64
N ALA A 873 -17.01 7.77 -8.04
CA ALA A 873 -15.55 7.84 -8.28
C ALA A 873 -15.06 8.78 -9.41
N VAL A 874 -13.76 9.14 -9.40
CA VAL A 874 -13.12 10.16 -10.29
C VAL A 874 -11.70 9.75 -10.75
N SER A 875 -11.53 8.92 -11.81
CA SER A 875 -10.29 8.24 -12.33
C SER A 875 -9.47 8.81 -13.54
N GLU A 876 -8.70 8.02 -14.32
CA GLU A 876 -7.69 8.54 -15.30
C GLU A 876 -7.96 8.47 -16.82
N TYR A 877 -8.55 7.41 -17.43
CA TYR A 877 -8.64 7.23 -18.92
C TYR A 877 -7.25 6.98 -19.60
N TRP A 878 -7.15 6.93 -20.95
CA TRP A 878 -5.91 7.05 -21.82
C TRP A 878 -6.19 6.85 -23.33
N ARG A 879 -5.19 6.48 -24.18
CA ARG A 879 -5.29 6.37 -25.66
C ARG A 879 -4.61 5.14 -26.33
N GLY A 880 -5.24 4.62 -27.40
CA GLY A 880 -4.90 3.40 -28.16
C GLY A 880 -6.14 2.52 -28.49
N GLU A 881 -6.92 2.87 -29.52
CA GLU A 881 -8.37 2.59 -29.66
C GLU A 881 -8.87 1.11 -29.83
N GLU A 882 -8.17 0.08 -29.33
CA GLU A 882 -8.43 -1.33 -29.65
C GLU A 882 -9.41 -2.07 -28.71
N THR A 883 -9.21 -2.03 -27.39
CA THR A 883 -9.76 -3.08 -26.51
C THR A 883 -11.24 -2.87 -26.19
N PRO A 884 -12.14 -3.82 -26.53
CA PRO A 884 -13.58 -3.73 -26.21
C PRO A 884 -13.89 -4.15 -24.76
N TYR A 885 -12.92 -4.70 -24.04
CA TYR A 885 -13.05 -5.09 -22.64
C TYR A 885 -12.42 -4.04 -21.72
N ILE A 886 -13.06 -3.79 -20.58
CA ILE A 886 -12.82 -2.60 -19.77
C ILE A 886 -11.78 -2.93 -18.71
N TRP A 887 -10.52 -2.74 -19.11
CA TRP A 887 -9.38 -2.84 -18.22
C TRP A 887 -9.32 -1.59 -17.32
N LEU A 888 -9.98 -1.67 -16.15
CA LEU A 888 -9.71 -0.78 -15.00
C LEU A 888 -8.38 -1.24 -14.39
N ALA A 889 -7.33 -1.07 -15.19
CA ALA A 889 -5.98 -1.43 -14.88
C ALA A 889 -5.27 -0.15 -14.44
N PHE A 890 -5.23 0.07 -13.13
CA PHE A 890 -5.29 1.42 -12.59
C PHE A 890 -4.34 1.65 -11.39
N THR A 891 -4.55 2.74 -10.66
CA THR A 891 -3.55 3.34 -9.77
C THR A 891 -4.12 3.64 -8.37
N GLU A 892 -4.48 2.56 -7.68
CA GLU A 892 -5.87 2.26 -7.25
C GLU A 892 -6.28 2.99 -5.91
N LEU A 893 -7.56 3.42 -5.74
CA LEU A 893 -7.97 4.52 -4.82
C LEU A 893 -9.43 4.54 -4.28
N GLY A 894 -9.64 4.58 -2.95
CA GLY A 894 -10.94 4.83 -2.29
C GLY A 894 -11.55 6.25 -2.30
N LEU A 895 -12.63 6.44 -1.50
CA LEU A 895 -13.28 7.69 -1.01
C LEU A 895 -14.62 7.49 -0.27
N SER A 896 -15.24 6.30 -0.25
CA SER A 896 -16.04 5.80 0.89
C SER A 896 -16.83 6.77 1.81
N ARG A 897 -18.13 6.98 1.57
CA ARG A 897 -19.05 7.65 2.52
C ARG A 897 -19.77 6.62 3.41
N ARG A 898 -19.68 6.72 4.74
CA ARG A 898 -20.31 5.79 5.68
C ARG A 898 -21.80 6.04 5.87
N GLU A 899 -22.59 5.55 4.93
CA GLU A 899 -24.06 5.51 5.04
C GLU A 899 -24.48 4.62 6.23
N GLN A 900 -25.36 5.14 7.10
CA GLN A 900 -26.14 4.26 8.00
C GLN A 900 -27.19 3.54 7.14
N PRO A 901 -27.11 2.20 6.94
CA PRO A 901 -27.73 1.55 5.78
C PRO A 901 -29.24 1.74 5.66
N GLY A 902 -29.65 2.57 4.70
CA GLY A 902 -31.04 2.92 4.43
C GLY A 902 -31.26 4.40 4.07
N ASP A 903 -30.43 5.33 4.55
CA ASP A 903 -30.67 6.76 4.31
C ASP A 903 -30.26 7.21 2.90
N THR A 904 -31.26 7.35 2.03
CA THR A 904 -31.11 7.78 0.64
C THR A 904 -30.67 9.25 0.50
N ALA A 905 -30.78 10.06 1.56
CA ALA A 905 -30.25 11.42 1.58
C ALA A 905 -28.72 11.43 1.59
N GLU A 906 -28.03 10.39 2.07
CA GLU A 906 -26.56 10.29 1.99
C GLU A 906 -26.05 10.29 0.56
N LEU A 907 -26.79 9.69 -0.39
CA LEU A 907 -26.44 9.67 -1.82
C LEU A 907 -26.62 11.04 -2.47
N VAL A 908 -27.73 11.74 -2.21
CA VAL A 908 -27.98 13.08 -2.77
C VAL A 908 -27.15 14.13 -2.04
N GLY A 909 -26.91 13.97 -0.74
CA GLY A 909 -25.94 14.71 0.06
C GLY A 909 -24.50 14.57 -0.44
N LEU A 910 -24.14 13.41 -1.01
CA LEU A 910 -22.86 13.20 -1.70
C LEU A 910 -22.81 13.94 -3.05
N LEU A 911 -23.96 14.38 -3.56
CA LEU A 911 -24.17 15.26 -4.70
C LEU A 911 -24.44 16.74 -4.29
N GLU A 912 -24.86 16.99 -3.04
CA GLU A 912 -25.09 18.32 -2.43
C GLU A 912 -23.81 18.84 -1.70
N ASP A 913 -22.89 17.97 -1.27
CA ASP A 913 -21.61 18.33 -0.63
C ASP A 913 -20.66 19.06 -1.60
N ALA A 914 -20.60 18.61 -2.86
CA ALA A 914 -19.36 18.62 -3.63
C ALA A 914 -19.46 19.16 -5.07
N PHE A 915 -20.44 20.04 -5.32
CA PHE A 915 -20.83 20.54 -6.65
C PHE A 915 -21.39 21.97 -6.52
N SER A 916 -20.65 23.02 -6.92
CA SER A 916 -21.07 24.42 -6.72
C SER A 916 -22.26 24.85 -7.59
N PRO A 917 -22.95 25.98 -7.29
CA PRO A 917 -24.03 26.52 -8.12
C PRO A 917 -23.65 26.86 -9.58
N SER A 918 -22.35 26.90 -9.89
CA SER A 918 -21.83 26.55 -11.22
C SER A 918 -20.40 26.00 -11.09
N ALA A 919 -20.33 24.86 -10.39
CA ALA A 919 -19.37 23.76 -10.56
C ALA A 919 -20.19 22.44 -10.57
N ALA A 920 -21.23 22.44 -11.39
CA ALA A 920 -22.27 21.42 -11.56
C ALA A 920 -22.73 21.28 -13.03
N LEU A 921 -22.73 22.38 -13.81
CA LEU A 921 -23.18 22.48 -15.20
C LEU A 921 -22.27 21.73 -16.19
N ASP A 922 -21.15 21.17 -15.71
CA ASP A 922 -20.11 20.51 -16.49
C ASP A 922 -19.73 19.11 -15.95
N ILE A 923 -20.57 18.42 -15.18
CA ILE A 923 -20.24 17.04 -14.78
C ILE A 923 -20.19 16.12 -16.03
N ARG A 924 -19.64 14.90 -15.94
CA ARG A 924 -19.90 13.85 -16.96
C ARG A 924 -20.45 12.56 -16.35
N VAL A 925 -19.80 11.45 -16.60
CA VAL A 925 -20.40 10.13 -16.82
C VAL A 925 -21.37 9.68 -15.73
N LEU A 926 -22.35 8.85 -16.07
CA LEU A 926 -23.03 8.03 -15.06
C LEU A 926 -22.57 6.58 -15.15
N VAL A 927 -22.09 6.08 -14.01
CA VAL A 927 -22.16 4.67 -13.63
C VAL A 927 -22.83 4.57 -12.30
N PHE A 928 -23.61 3.53 -12.12
CA PHE A 928 -23.92 3.01 -10.81
C PHE A 928 -23.46 1.53 -10.81
N HIS A 929 -22.38 1.25 -10.09
CA HIS A 929 -21.62 -0.02 -10.10
C HIS A 929 -21.17 -0.38 -8.69
N ASP A 930 -21.66 -1.49 -8.15
CA ASP A 930 -21.22 -2.05 -6.87
C ASP A 930 -20.09 -3.07 -7.08
N ARG A 931 -19.10 -3.13 -6.19
CA ARG A 931 -17.91 -3.99 -6.36
C ARG A 931 -17.93 -5.17 -5.38
N ASP A 932 -19.09 -5.80 -5.21
CA ASP A 932 -19.29 -7.06 -4.48
C ASP A 932 -18.59 -8.24 -5.19
N ASN A 933 -17.26 -8.21 -5.18
CA ASN A 933 -16.39 -9.30 -5.64
C ASN A 933 -16.45 -10.53 -4.71
N CYS A 934 -17.09 -10.40 -3.55
CA CYS A 934 -17.41 -11.51 -2.66
C CYS A 934 -18.64 -12.24 -3.23
N GLY A 935 -18.46 -13.40 -3.87
CA GLY A 935 -19.52 -14.18 -4.53
C GLY A 935 -20.58 -14.82 -3.60
N ARG A 936 -21.02 -14.13 -2.54
CA ARG A 936 -22.15 -14.50 -1.69
C ARG A 936 -23.31 -13.55 -1.97
N ILE A 937 -24.46 -14.12 -2.35
CA ILE A 937 -25.63 -13.40 -2.84
C ILE A 937 -26.38 -12.74 -1.66
N VAL A 938 -26.12 -11.46 -1.39
CA VAL A 938 -26.99 -10.57 -0.61
C VAL A 938 -26.88 -9.15 -1.20
N GLY A 939 -27.71 -8.84 -2.20
CA GLY A 939 -27.68 -7.54 -2.88
C GLY A 939 -28.13 -6.36 -2.00
N VAL A 940 -27.46 -5.22 -2.11
CA VAL A 940 -27.67 -3.97 -1.34
C VAL A 940 -27.50 -2.70 -2.21
N GLY A 941 -27.85 -2.83 -3.50
CA GLY A 941 -27.47 -1.98 -4.63
C GLY A 941 -27.46 -0.46 -4.49
N SER A 942 -26.72 0.23 -5.37
CA SER A 942 -26.30 1.65 -5.25
C SER A 942 -27.37 2.74 -5.17
N LEU A 943 -28.66 2.41 -5.01
CA LEU A 943 -29.77 3.35 -5.28
C LEU A 943 -30.87 3.40 -4.21
N PRO A 944 -31.61 4.54 -4.16
CA PRO A 944 -32.80 4.70 -3.35
C PRO A 944 -33.84 3.62 -3.66
N ASN A 945 -34.29 2.93 -2.61
CA ASN A 945 -35.41 1.98 -2.66
C ASN A 945 -36.72 2.71 -2.31
N SER A 946 -36.87 3.95 -2.78
CA SER A 946 -37.97 4.87 -2.47
C SER A 946 -38.24 5.82 -3.65
N PRO A 947 -39.51 6.07 -4.04
CA PRO A 947 -39.84 6.99 -5.13
C PRO A 947 -39.27 8.40 -4.91
N ASP A 948 -39.44 8.96 -3.72
CA ASP A 948 -38.97 10.30 -3.35
C ASP A 948 -37.44 10.42 -3.43
N GLY A 949 -36.72 9.35 -3.06
CA GLY A 949 -35.26 9.30 -3.15
C GLY A 949 -34.77 9.26 -4.60
N LEU A 950 -35.49 8.54 -5.48
CA LEU A 950 -35.24 8.55 -6.93
C LEU A 950 -35.56 9.91 -7.56
N GLU A 951 -36.63 10.58 -7.14
CA GLU A 951 -36.94 11.94 -7.63
C GLU A 951 -35.89 12.98 -7.20
N ARG A 952 -35.45 12.96 -5.94
CA ARG A 952 -34.35 13.81 -5.46
C ARG A 952 -33.05 13.55 -6.22
N LEU A 953 -32.72 12.28 -6.48
CA LEU A 953 -31.61 11.91 -7.36
C LEU A 953 -31.79 12.49 -8.78
N GLY A 954 -33.03 12.52 -9.29
CA GLY A 954 -33.40 13.12 -10.57
C GLY A 954 -33.24 14.64 -10.65
N VAL A 955 -33.41 15.36 -9.53
CA VAL A 955 -33.19 16.82 -9.44
C VAL A 955 -31.70 17.15 -9.28
N ALA A 956 -30.94 16.37 -8.51
CA ALA A 956 -29.49 16.49 -8.49
C ALA A 956 -28.92 16.29 -9.91
N LEU A 957 -29.47 15.32 -10.64
CA LEU A 957 -29.21 15.12 -12.06
C LEU A 957 -29.81 16.21 -13.00
N ARG A 958 -30.33 17.35 -12.48
CA ARG A 958 -30.54 18.61 -13.23
C ARG A 958 -29.43 19.62 -13.00
N ALA A 959 -28.99 19.83 -11.76
CA ALA A 959 -27.80 20.63 -11.48
C ALA A 959 -26.61 20.09 -12.29
N PHE A 960 -26.49 18.77 -12.33
CA PHE A 960 -25.65 18.02 -13.26
C PHE A 960 -26.55 17.20 -14.21
N ALA A 961 -27.05 17.91 -15.22
CA ALA A 961 -27.95 17.52 -16.30
C ALA A 961 -27.56 16.24 -17.09
N GLY A 962 -28.17 15.98 -18.24
CA GLY A 962 -27.27 15.84 -19.38
C GLY A 962 -26.75 14.48 -19.84
N VAL A 963 -27.16 13.27 -19.44
CA VAL A 963 -26.29 12.05 -19.60
C VAL A 963 -26.01 11.44 -21.04
N VAL A 964 -25.11 11.99 -21.89
CA VAL A 964 -24.77 11.56 -23.31
C VAL A 964 -24.57 10.08 -23.56
N LEU A 965 -24.38 9.26 -22.56
CA LEU A 965 -24.22 7.82 -22.66
C LEU A 965 -24.42 7.37 -21.20
N LEU A 966 -24.92 6.18 -20.90
CA LEU A 966 -25.07 5.73 -19.50
C LEU A 966 -24.46 4.35 -19.26
N HIS A 967 -23.79 4.08 -18.13
CA HIS A 967 -23.34 2.73 -17.72
C HIS A 967 -24.13 2.25 -16.49
N VAL A 968 -24.70 1.04 -16.52
CA VAL A 968 -25.58 0.51 -15.45
C VAL A 968 -25.32 -0.98 -15.21
N GLN A 969 -25.31 -1.39 -13.94
CA GLN A 969 -25.34 -2.80 -13.47
C GLN A 969 -26.74 -3.17 -12.91
N ARG A 970 -27.10 -4.45 -12.68
CA ARG A 970 -28.48 -4.82 -12.26
C ARG A 970 -28.95 -4.10 -11.00
N GLN A 971 -28.09 -4.05 -9.99
CA GLN A 971 -28.31 -3.35 -8.73
C GLN A 971 -28.63 -1.84 -8.87
N SER A 972 -28.51 -1.30 -10.08
CA SER A 972 -28.60 0.12 -10.40
C SER A 972 -29.66 0.47 -11.45
N ILE A 973 -30.52 -0.48 -11.82
CA ILE A 973 -31.57 -0.28 -12.83
C ILE A 973 -32.59 0.83 -12.47
N PRO A 974 -32.87 1.16 -11.20
CA PRO A 974 -33.74 2.32 -10.89
C PRO A 974 -33.30 3.66 -11.49
N VAL A 975 -32.03 3.84 -11.90
CA VAL A 975 -31.59 5.00 -12.70
C VAL A 975 -32.16 4.97 -14.13
N LEU A 976 -32.38 3.79 -14.70
CA LEU A 976 -33.08 3.63 -15.98
C LEU A 976 -34.57 3.96 -15.84
N GLU A 977 -35.20 3.58 -14.72
CA GLU A 977 -36.61 3.91 -14.44
C GLU A 977 -36.79 5.43 -14.33
N LEU A 978 -35.90 6.11 -13.60
CA LEU A 978 -35.83 7.57 -13.51
C LEU A 978 -35.59 8.25 -14.88
N LEU A 979 -34.77 7.62 -15.72
CA LEU A 979 -34.48 7.99 -17.12
C LEU A 979 -35.62 7.66 -18.11
N ARG A 980 -36.62 6.88 -17.69
CA ARG A 980 -37.87 6.66 -18.42
C ARG A 980 -38.93 7.69 -17.99
N ALA A 981 -39.07 7.89 -16.68
CA ALA A 981 -40.11 8.65 -15.99
C ALA A 981 -40.10 10.18 -16.20
N SER A 982 -39.79 10.66 -17.41
CA SER A 982 -39.90 12.08 -17.74
C SER A 982 -40.10 12.46 -19.21
N LEU A 983 -40.28 11.51 -20.12
CA LEU A 983 -40.86 11.79 -21.44
C LEU A 983 -41.66 10.57 -21.93
N GLU A 984 -42.87 10.29 -21.44
CA GLU A 984 -43.51 10.64 -20.16
C GLU A 984 -43.55 12.15 -19.80
N ARG A 985 -43.18 12.60 -18.58
CA ARG A 985 -43.50 13.97 -18.04
C ARG A 985 -43.37 15.20 -18.94
N ALA A 986 -42.53 15.16 -19.96
CA ALA A 986 -42.44 16.25 -20.92
C ALA A 986 -42.50 15.82 -22.40
N GLU A 987 -42.92 14.59 -22.67
CA GLU A 987 -43.85 14.34 -23.79
C GLU A 987 -45.19 14.99 -23.44
N GLU A 988 -45.56 14.95 -22.15
CA GLU A 988 -46.76 15.56 -21.57
C GLU A 988 -46.68 17.11 -21.43
N ALA A 989 -45.47 17.70 -21.52
CA ALA A 989 -45.20 19.14 -21.24
C ALA A 989 -43.76 19.65 -21.59
N ASP A 990 -43.24 19.49 -22.82
CA ASP A 990 -41.90 20.07 -23.14
C ASP A 990 -41.87 21.60 -23.00
N SER A 991 -40.81 22.07 -22.34
CA SER A 991 -40.62 23.40 -21.78
C SER A 991 -39.19 23.51 -21.24
N ASN A 992 -38.67 24.72 -20.98
CA ASN A 992 -37.29 24.85 -20.45
C ASN A 992 -37.10 24.34 -19.00
N THR A 993 -38.17 23.81 -18.40
CA THR A 993 -38.15 22.81 -17.31
C THR A 993 -37.19 21.65 -17.61
N GLU A 994 -37.07 21.29 -18.90
CA GLU A 994 -36.08 20.35 -19.44
C GLU A 994 -36.15 18.98 -18.75
N ALA A 995 -37.39 18.46 -18.61
CA ALA A 995 -37.83 17.76 -17.40
C ALA A 995 -36.88 16.69 -16.85
N LEU A 996 -36.45 15.69 -17.63
CA LEU A 996 -35.37 14.75 -17.28
C LEU A 996 -34.89 14.03 -18.56
N PHE A 997 -33.57 13.96 -18.76
CA PHE A 997 -32.84 13.12 -19.73
C PHE A 997 -33.56 12.78 -21.07
N PRO A 998 -33.34 13.55 -22.15
CA PRO A 998 -34.02 13.42 -23.42
C PRO A 998 -33.55 12.23 -24.24
N GLU A 999 -32.51 12.45 -25.05
CA GLU A 999 -32.17 11.68 -26.22
C GLU A 999 -31.51 10.32 -25.91
N LEU A 1000 -32.21 9.37 -25.29
CA LEU A 1000 -31.62 8.08 -24.91
C LEU A 1000 -31.60 7.02 -26.03
N GLN A 1001 -30.41 6.44 -26.14
CA GLN A 1001 -29.93 5.62 -27.25
C GLN A 1001 -28.78 4.70 -26.84
N THR A 1002 -28.02 5.12 -25.81
CA THR A 1002 -26.60 4.76 -25.73
C THR A 1002 -26.24 4.32 -24.30
N ILE A 1003 -26.79 3.19 -23.87
CA ILE A 1003 -26.48 2.54 -22.58
C ILE A 1003 -25.36 1.49 -22.72
N VAL A 1004 -24.48 1.33 -21.72
CA VAL A 1004 -23.80 0.07 -21.41
C VAL A 1004 -24.60 -0.59 -20.29
N LEU A 1005 -25.11 -1.78 -20.56
CA LEU A 1005 -25.73 -2.64 -19.57
C LEU A 1005 -24.75 -3.76 -19.24
N ASN A 1006 -24.26 -3.78 -18.00
CA ASN A 1006 -23.24 -4.72 -17.54
C ASN A 1006 -23.82 -5.62 -16.44
N ILE A 1007 -24.35 -6.78 -16.84
CA ILE A 1007 -25.10 -7.68 -15.97
C ILE A 1007 -24.27 -8.94 -15.66
N VAL A 1008 -23.60 -8.89 -14.51
CA VAL A 1008 -22.76 -9.96 -13.95
C VAL A 1008 -23.49 -10.62 -12.78
N ALA A 1009 -23.27 -11.92 -12.57
CA ALA A 1009 -23.87 -12.81 -11.55
C ALA A 1009 -25.41 -13.00 -11.58
N GLU A 1010 -26.20 -11.96 -11.82
CA GLU A 1010 -27.67 -12.00 -11.79
C GLU A 1010 -28.29 -12.06 -13.20
N ARG A 1011 -29.59 -12.39 -13.33
CA ARG A 1011 -30.34 -12.19 -14.60
C ARG A 1011 -31.10 -10.87 -14.57
N LEU A 1012 -31.22 -10.22 -15.73
CA LEU A 1012 -32.11 -9.08 -15.91
C LEU A 1012 -33.58 -9.55 -15.87
N GLU A 1013 -34.47 -8.83 -15.21
CA GLU A 1013 -35.91 -9.12 -15.26
C GLU A 1013 -36.54 -8.64 -16.58
N GLU A 1014 -37.69 -9.19 -16.95
CA GLU A 1014 -38.37 -8.81 -18.19
C GLU A 1014 -38.86 -7.35 -18.13
N SER A 1015 -39.45 -6.95 -17.00
CA SER A 1015 -39.78 -5.56 -16.65
C SER A 1015 -38.60 -4.60 -16.84
N GLN A 1016 -37.43 -4.96 -16.31
CA GLN A 1016 -36.20 -4.17 -16.42
C GLN A 1016 -35.70 -4.05 -17.87
N TRP A 1017 -35.87 -5.10 -18.69
CA TRP A 1017 -35.60 -5.03 -20.13
C TRP A 1017 -36.64 -4.19 -20.89
N ARG A 1018 -37.92 -4.20 -20.49
CA ARG A 1018 -38.95 -3.30 -21.05
C ARG A 1018 -38.57 -1.84 -20.80
N VAL A 1019 -38.13 -1.47 -19.59
CA VAL A 1019 -37.65 -0.11 -19.27
C VAL A 1019 -36.54 0.33 -20.22
N VAL A 1020 -35.51 -0.52 -20.47
CA VAL A 1020 -34.47 -0.25 -21.48
C VAL A 1020 -35.09 0.01 -22.86
N MET A 1021 -36.05 -0.80 -23.27
CA MET A 1021 -36.70 -0.69 -24.58
C MET A 1021 -37.55 0.58 -24.71
N ASP A 1022 -38.32 0.95 -23.69
CA ASP A 1022 -39.20 2.12 -23.66
C ASP A 1022 -38.42 3.42 -23.88
N ILE A 1023 -37.32 3.55 -23.13
CA ILE A 1023 -36.37 4.65 -23.19
C ILE A 1023 -35.76 4.76 -24.61
N LEU A 1024 -35.53 3.64 -25.28
CA LEU A 1024 -35.06 3.58 -26.67
C LEU A 1024 -36.20 3.75 -27.71
N ALA A 1025 -37.49 3.83 -27.31
CA ALA A 1025 -38.66 3.57 -28.18
C ALA A 1025 -39.70 4.69 -28.31
N HIS A 1026 -40.66 4.83 -27.38
CA HIS A 1026 -41.67 5.89 -27.52
C HIS A 1026 -40.95 7.24 -27.47
N ARG A 1027 -40.00 7.34 -26.54
CA ARG A 1027 -39.06 8.46 -26.45
C ARG A 1027 -38.24 8.65 -27.72
N LYS A 1028 -37.92 7.58 -28.48
CA LYS A 1028 -37.27 7.64 -29.82
C LYS A 1028 -38.07 8.43 -30.88
N ALA A 1029 -39.36 8.64 -30.65
CA ALA A 1029 -40.16 9.50 -31.52
C ALA A 1029 -39.72 10.96 -31.46
N SER A 1030 -39.09 11.40 -30.35
CA SER A 1030 -38.72 12.80 -30.13
C SER A 1030 -37.69 13.38 -31.11
N GLY A 1031 -37.02 12.56 -31.93
CA GLY A 1031 -36.88 12.97 -33.33
C GLY A 1031 -35.50 13.35 -33.85
N ARG A 1032 -34.49 12.51 -33.68
CA ARG A 1032 -33.52 12.24 -34.76
C ARG A 1032 -33.20 10.72 -34.96
N PRO A 1033 -33.90 9.76 -34.29
CA PRO A 1033 -33.65 8.30 -34.15
C PRO A 1033 -32.27 7.57 -33.98
N VAL A 1034 -31.65 7.69 -32.79
CA VAL A 1034 -30.90 6.71 -31.93
C VAL A 1034 -29.45 6.23 -32.32
N ALA A 1035 -28.55 5.96 -31.34
CA ALA A 1035 -27.09 5.71 -31.47
C ALA A 1035 -26.55 4.31 -31.04
N ARG A 1036 -25.96 4.06 -29.85
CA ARG A 1036 -25.12 2.84 -29.57
C ARG A 1036 -25.30 2.12 -28.21
N LEU A 1037 -26.16 1.10 -28.15
CA LEU A 1037 -26.35 0.22 -26.96
C LEU A 1037 -25.23 -0.83 -26.86
N VAL A 1038 -24.68 -1.06 -25.68
CA VAL A 1038 -23.63 -2.05 -25.40
C VAL A 1038 -24.10 -3.02 -24.32
N LEU A 1039 -23.96 -4.31 -24.57
CA LEU A 1039 -24.42 -5.39 -23.70
C LEU A 1039 -23.22 -6.20 -23.19
N MET A 1040 -23.02 -6.24 -21.87
CA MET A 1040 -21.86 -6.85 -21.21
C MET A 1040 -22.29 -7.77 -20.06
N GLY A 1041 -21.43 -8.73 -19.71
CA GLY A 1041 -21.64 -9.65 -18.59
C GLY A 1041 -22.14 -11.06 -19.01
N THR A 1042 -22.15 -11.98 -18.05
CA THR A 1042 -22.26 -13.43 -18.28
C THR A 1042 -23.69 -13.96 -18.38
N HIS A 1043 -24.69 -13.20 -17.92
CA HIS A 1043 -26.07 -13.70 -17.75
C HIS A 1043 -27.10 -13.09 -18.70
N LEU A 1044 -26.72 -12.13 -19.55
CA LEU A 1044 -27.56 -11.56 -20.61
C LEU A 1044 -27.95 -12.57 -21.73
N CYS A 1045 -27.71 -13.87 -21.58
CA CYS A 1045 -28.33 -14.89 -22.42
C CYS A 1045 -29.84 -15.06 -22.13
N HIS A 1046 -30.27 -14.85 -20.88
CA HIS A 1046 -31.64 -15.09 -20.42
C HIS A 1046 -32.14 -14.00 -19.46
N MET A 1047 -33.43 -13.70 -19.51
CA MET A 1047 -34.16 -12.92 -18.51
C MET A 1047 -34.68 -13.83 -17.39
N SER A 1048 -35.00 -13.24 -16.25
CA SER A 1048 -35.96 -13.80 -15.30
C SER A 1048 -37.37 -13.34 -15.68
N PRO A 1049 -38.38 -14.22 -15.79
CA PRO A 1049 -39.76 -13.77 -15.90
C PRO A 1049 -40.20 -13.08 -14.60
N ASP A 1050 -41.01 -12.03 -14.71
CA ASP A 1050 -41.38 -11.19 -13.56
C ASP A 1050 -42.25 -11.95 -12.52
N ARG A 1051 -43.05 -12.94 -12.94
CA ARG A 1051 -44.15 -13.51 -12.11
C ARG A 1051 -44.51 -15.00 -12.31
N ASP A 1052 -43.77 -15.78 -13.10
CA ASP A 1052 -44.12 -17.19 -13.35
C ASP A 1052 -43.04 -18.16 -12.85
N PRO A 1053 -43.25 -18.87 -11.72
CA PRO A 1053 -42.29 -19.84 -11.20
C PRO A 1053 -42.12 -21.09 -12.08
N GLY A 1054 -42.97 -21.30 -13.10
CA GLY A 1054 -42.84 -22.37 -14.07
C GLY A 1054 -41.89 -22.09 -15.25
N VAL A 1055 -41.56 -20.82 -15.51
CA VAL A 1055 -40.78 -20.42 -16.71
C VAL A 1055 -39.33 -20.08 -16.34
N THR A 1056 -38.37 -20.66 -17.07
CA THR A 1056 -36.96 -20.67 -16.63
C THR A 1056 -35.93 -20.19 -17.68
N LYS A 1057 -36.34 -19.86 -18.91
CA LYS A 1057 -35.44 -19.72 -20.08
C LYS A 1057 -35.59 -18.45 -20.95
N LEU A 1058 -36.46 -17.47 -20.63
CA LEU A 1058 -36.79 -16.33 -21.53
C LEU A 1058 -35.55 -15.70 -22.18
N ARG A 1059 -35.44 -15.78 -23.51
CA ARG A 1059 -34.25 -15.32 -24.26
C ARG A 1059 -34.37 -13.82 -24.55
N ILE A 1060 -33.34 -13.04 -24.24
CA ILE A 1060 -33.30 -11.60 -24.60
C ILE A 1060 -33.34 -11.47 -26.14
N ALA A 1061 -34.42 -10.87 -26.65
CA ALA A 1061 -34.57 -10.55 -28.06
C ALA A 1061 -33.88 -9.22 -28.37
N ILE A 1062 -32.69 -9.28 -28.95
CA ILE A 1062 -31.91 -8.09 -29.35
C ILE A 1062 -32.44 -7.45 -30.65
N GLY A 1063 -33.23 -8.20 -31.45
CA GLY A 1063 -33.80 -7.72 -32.72
C GLY A 1063 -34.63 -6.43 -32.58
N PRO A 1064 -35.58 -6.35 -31.62
CA PRO A 1064 -36.26 -5.10 -31.27
C PRO A 1064 -35.30 -3.95 -30.96
N ALA A 1065 -34.33 -4.13 -30.07
CA ALA A 1065 -33.36 -3.09 -29.72
C ALA A 1065 -32.60 -2.58 -30.96
N LYS A 1066 -32.19 -3.46 -31.88
CA LYS A 1066 -31.53 -3.08 -33.15
C LYS A 1066 -32.38 -2.21 -34.10
N LYS A 1067 -33.71 -2.23 -34.00
CA LYS A 1067 -34.60 -1.31 -34.74
C LYS A 1067 -34.72 0.04 -34.04
N LEU A 1068 -34.45 0.07 -32.74
CA LEU A 1068 -34.48 1.27 -31.94
C LEU A 1068 -33.17 2.02 -32.08
N VAL A 1069 -32.01 1.39 -31.86
CA VAL A 1069 -30.67 2.01 -31.94
C VAL A 1069 -30.06 2.07 -33.33
N GLY A 1070 -29.00 2.89 -33.46
CA GLY A 1070 -28.09 2.86 -34.61
C GLY A 1070 -27.13 1.66 -34.60
N GLU A 1071 -26.72 1.17 -33.42
CA GLU A 1071 -25.77 0.08 -33.23
C GLU A 1071 -26.02 -0.66 -31.90
N VAL A 1072 -26.01 -2.00 -31.92
CA VAL A 1072 -25.92 -2.82 -30.69
C VAL A 1072 -24.59 -3.55 -30.68
N VAL A 1073 -23.72 -3.24 -29.71
CA VAL A 1073 -22.47 -3.95 -29.47
C VAL A 1073 -22.72 -5.04 -28.43
N ASP A 1074 -22.62 -6.29 -28.85
CA ASP A 1074 -22.85 -7.46 -28.01
C ASP A 1074 -21.51 -8.04 -27.53
N LEU A 1075 -21.15 -7.74 -26.29
CA LEU A 1075 -19.89 -8.16 -25.65
C LEU A 1075 -20.11 -9.26 -24.60
N ARG A 1076 -21.24 -9.97 -24.66
CA ARG A 1076 -21.49 -11.18 -23.87
C ARG A 1076 -20.42 -12.20 -24.24
N GLY A 1077 -19.50 -12.50 -23.31
CA GLY A 1077 -18.27 -13.23 -23.62
C GLY A 1077 -18.54 -14.55 -24.36
N GLY A 1078 -17.82 -14.80 -25.46
CA GLY A 1078 -18.09 -15.90 -26.40
C GLY A 1078 -17.94 -17.33 -25.85
N LYS A 1079 -17.64 -17.49 -24.55
CA LYS A 1079 -17.73 -18.79 -23.86
C LYS A 1079 -19.21 -19.13 -23.71
N ARG A 1080 -19.59 -20.35 -24.09
CA ARG A 1080 -20.99 -20.83 -24.08
C ARG A 1080 -21.65 -20.49 -22.72
N CYS A 1081 -22.81 -19.85 -22.76
CA CYS A 1081 -23.60 -19.47 -21.57
C CYS A 1081 -23.61 -20.63 -20.54
N THR A 1082 -23.25 -20.34 -19.29
CA THR A 1082 -22.89 -21.35 -18.27
C THR A 1082 -24.04 -22.22 -17.78
N CYS A 1083 -25.24 -22.10 -18.35
CA CYS A 1083 -26.32 -23.09 -18.22
C CYS A 1083 -25.99 -24.45 -18.90
N GLY A 1084 -25.07 -24.44 -19.88
CA GLY A 1084 -24.21 -25.57 -20.28
C GLY A 1084 -24.88 -26.82 -20.89
N LYS A 1085 -25.66 -27.56 -20.11
CA LYS A 1085 -26.01 -28.98 -20.36
C LYS A 1085 -27.51 -29.33 -20.22
N TYR A 1086 -28.37 -28.39 -19.81
CA TYR A 1086 -29.84 -28.56 -19.78
C TYR A 1086 -30.59 -27.44 -20.53
N CYS A 1087 -29.89 -26.77 -21.46
CA CYS A 1087 -30.50 -25.74 -22.30
C CYS A 1087 -31.23 -26.37 -23.49
#